data_AF-A0A672MRS0-F1
#
_entry.id   AF-A0A672MRS0-F1
#
_cell.length_a   1.000
_cell.length_b   1.000
_cell.length_c   1.000
_cell.angle_alpha   90.00
_cell.angle_beta   90.00
_cell.angle_gamma   90.00
#
_symmetry.space_group_name_H-M   'P 1'
#
loop_
_entity.id
_entity.type
_entity.pdbx_description
1 polymer ?
#
loop_
_entity_poly.entity_id
_entity_poly.type
_entity_poly.pdbx_seq_one_letter_code
_entity_poly.pdbx_strand_id
1 'polypeptide(L)'
;MSTGSGGSTATAVETVIKLGGGSNQEEQDIKALQIKNRKLGEALDQRQVIEDELRERVERLETRQATDDASLLILNRYWNQFDENVRLIVRRYDQSGSEPVESQPPEGCSLKPGTPEPDGDSNQERAKDRGQQGEAVSSFLAMLASSTSEEIDAELQERLESSCKQARRVVEIYENLKNTVDQLKKDMESGTDGSLWDVAVCLNTLLTNENERLRQLTDSLQQKHSHMTSESRPLGRAANRADNRISELQVLIEELQWDMEKIRRRENRLNTHLAEVLERVNSKGYKVYGEASSVCGTITINKRKFEEMNSELEQNRELADNRLGELQKLQQDLQTVYQENNNMKVELLSRAEEVARESAEYHCLQSQFSVLYNESLVLKSQMDETKARLNTTRNARLRQLDHMENDEVSLQRKVRTEVIQLEDTLAQVRKEYEMLRIEFEQTLAANEQADQTIYPNNKEYITPEIKQYIRWRNQAFKNNNKLEFREIQRELRRKLREAREQHNLRVREAISTSNTKKLWDVVRGMINFNSNKKEIQVLNEFEKDRIVVDPSAVAKIFKRLHTKKSSGPDGISALLLKDEEALRKIRSVEEQIDILNKKLSLAKQEEDALLSEMDVTGQAFEDMQEQNIRLMQQLREKDDANFKLMSERIKSNQIHKLLKEEKEELADQLLTLKTQVDAQLQVVRKLEEKERLLQGTISAAERELGLRTQALEMNKRKAQESVLLSEEVRSQLEGVQQRLSAVREEVIENSISREKESFNARRAQEDISKLRRKIEKAKKPAENVQNGDEILNEEINDYKARLTCPCCNSRVKDAVLTKCFHVFCFECVKTRYDTRQRKCPKCNAAFGANDFHRIYIG
;
A
#
# COMPACT_ATOMS: atom_id res chain seq x y z
N MET A 1 9.54 9.42 35.10
CA MET A 1 9.12 10.44 36.08
C MET A 1 10.04 10.39 37.30
N SER A 2 9.93 11.40 38.17
CA SER A 2 10.49 11.63 39.51
C SER A 2 10.78 10.42 40.40
N THR A 3 11.63 10.45 41.44
CA THR A 3 12.79 11.31 41.86
C THR A 3 13.40 10.71 43.15
N GLY A 4 14.66 11.04 43.45
CA GLY A 4 15.25 10.96 44.81
C GLY A 4 16.25 9.79 44.97
N SER A 5 17.53 9.95 45.35
CA SER A 5 18.26 10.84 46.28
C SER A 5 18.41 10.25 47.69
N GLY A 6 19.65 10.15 48.17
CA GLY A 6 19.95 9.78 49.56
C GLY A 6 21.21 8.91 49.68
N GLY A 7 22.38 9.53 49.69
CA GLY A 7 23.62 8.85 50.10
C GLY A 7 23.91 9.12 51.57
N SER A 8 24.41 8.11 52.31
CA SER A 8 25.07 8.27 53.60
C SER A 8 26.07 7.13 53.82
N THR A 9 27.32 7.49 54.14
CA THR A 9 28.36 6.53 54.53
C THR A 9 28.18 6.08 55.98
N ALA A 10 28.14 4.78 56.22
CA ALA A 10 28.20 4.20 57.56
C ALA A 10 29.28 3.10 57.60
N THR A 11 30.40 3.36 58.29
CA THR A 11 31.49 2.41 58.51
C THR A 11 31.07 1.37 59.55
N ALA A 12 30.61 0.20 59.10
CA ALA A 12 30.34 -0.95 59.94
C ALA A 12 31.57 -1.88 59.99
N VAL A 13 32.09 -2.08 61.20
CA VAL A 13 33.30 -2.84 61.56
C VAL A 13 33.37 -4.24 60.92
N GLU A 14 34.57 -4.64 60.48
CA GLU A 14 34.86 -6.03 60.12
C GLU A 14 34.73 -6.97 61.33
N THR A 15 33.63 -7.71 61.42
CA THR A 15 33.57 -8.95 62.19
C THR A 15 33.29 -10.11 61.24
N VAL A 16 34.36 -10.79 60.78
CA VAL A 16 34.28 -11.95 59.88
C VAL A 16 33.74 -13.17 60.64
N ILE A 17 32.42 -13.22 60.82
CA ILE A 17 31.72 -14.42 61.28
C ILE A 17 31.66 -15.40 60.11
N LYS A 18 32.50 -16.44 60.15
CA LYS A 18 32.47 -17.56 59.20
C LYS A 18 31.18 -18.39 59.38
N LEU A 19 30.10 -17.98 58.74
CA LEU A 19 28.94 -18.85 58.49
C LEU A 19 29.26 -19.80 57.32
N GLY A 20 29.82 -20.97 57.66
CA GLY A 20 29.98 -22.05 56.70
C GLY A 20 28.67 -22.83 56.51
N GLY A 21 28.40 -23.28 55.27
CA GLY A 21 27.49 -24.41 55.01
C GLY A 21 26.12 -24.11 54.37
N GLY A 22 25.68 -22.85 54.25
CA GLY A 22 24.36 -22.54 53.66
C GLY A 22 24.31 -22.45 52.12
N SER A 23 25.27 -21.74 51.53
CA SER A 23 25.16 -21.18 50.16
C SER A 23 24.89 -22.18 49.04
N ASN A 24 25.36 -23.43 49.15
CA ASN A 24 25.34 -24.37 48.03
C ASN A 24 23.93 -24.85 47.63
N GLN A 25 22.97 -24.92 48.55
CA GLN A 25 21.63 -25.43 48.24
C GLN A 25 20.78 -24.33 47.60
N GLU A 26 20.72 -23.15 48.21
CA GLU A 26 19.98 -22.00 47.68
C GLU A 26 20.48 -21.60 46.28
N GLU A 27 21.81 -21.64 46.05
CA GLU A 27 22.39 -21.35 44.74
C GLU A 27 22.04 -22.43 43.69
N GLN A 28 21.90 -23.70 44.09
CA GLN A 28 21.42 -24.77 43.21
C GLN A 28 19.93 -24.64 42.90
N ASP A 29 19.10 -24.30 43.89
CA ASP A 29 17.66 -24.11 43.69
C ASP A 29 17.37 -22.86 42.84
N ILE A 30 18.14 -21.77 43.02
CA ILE A 30 18.10 -20.60 42.13
C ILE A 30 18.46 -20.98 40.69
N LYS A 31 19.52 -21.78 40.46
CA LYS A 31 19.88 -22.27 39.12
C LYS A 31 18.81 -23.20 38.53
N ALA A 32 18.19 -24.06 39.35
CA ALA A 32 17.09 -24.93 38.92
C ALA A 32 15.83 -24.11 38.55
N LEU A 33 15.53 -23.05 39.29
CA LEU A 33 14.44 -22.10 38.98
C LEU A 33 14.74 -21.27 37.72
N GLN A 34 15.99 -20.82 37.53
CA GLN A 34 16.42 -20.16 36.28
C GLN A 34 16.26 -21.08 35.07
N ILE A 35 16.66 -22.36 35.18
CA ILE A 35 16.48 -23.35 34.10
C ILE A 35 14.99 -23.64 33.85
N LYS A 36 14.15 -23.73 34.89
CA LYS A 36 12.70 -23.89 34.75
C LYS A 36 12.05 -22.68 34.08
N ASN A 37 12.39 -21.47 34.51
CA ASN A 37 11.88 -20.23 33.90
C ASN A 37 12.34 -20.08 32.45
N ARG A 38 13.58 -20.45 32.12
CA ARG A 38 14.06 -20.46 30.73
C ARG A 38 13.26 -21.44 29.86
N LYS A 39 13.01 -22.66 30.36
CA LYS A 39 12.15 -23.65 29.68
C LYS A 39 10.69 -23.22 29.56
N LEU A 40 10.16 -22.48 30.53
CA LEU A 40 8.82 -21.89 30.44
C LEU A 40 8.76 -20.74 29.42
N GLY A 41 9.82 -19.94 29.30
CA GLY A 41 10.00 -18.99 28.21
C GLY A 41 10.04 -19.69 26.85
N GLU A 42 10.96 -20.65 26.67
CA GLU A 42 11.08 -21.49 25.46
C GLU A 42 9.73 -22.12 25.04
N ALA A 43 8.90 -22.55 25.99
CA ALA A 43 7.58 -23.12 25.74
C ALA A 43 6.48 -22.07 25.46
N LEU A 44 6.56 -20.88 26.05
CA LEU A 44 5.66 -19.76 25.74
C LEU A 44 5.96 -19.18 24.35
N ASP A 45 7.24 -19.05 23.98
CA ASP A 45 7.68 -18.62 22.65
C ASP A 45 7.20 -19.61 21.58
N GLN A 46 7.35 -20.92 21.81
CA GLN A 46 6.81 -21.96 20.93
C GLN A 46 5.28 -21.90 20.81
N ARG A 47 4.56 -21.65 21.92
CA ARG A 47 3.11 -21.47 21.89
C ARG A 47 2.73 -20.22 21.08
N GLN A 48 3.45 -19.11 21.24
CA GLN A 48 3.16 -17.87 20.53
C GLN A 48 3.31 -18.07 19.01
N VAL A 49 4.39 -18.74 18.56
CA VAL A 49 4.57 -19.08 17.14
C VAL A 49 3.39 -19.91 16.60
N ILE A 50 2.93 -20.93 17.34
CA ILE A 50 1.78 -21.75 16.94
C ILE A 50 0.48 -20.91 16.93
N GLU A 51 0.29 -20.00 17.87
CA GLU A 51 -0.88 -19.12 17.91
C GLU A 51 -0.87 -18.11 16.74
N ASP A 52 0.30 -17.59 16.37
CA ASP A 52 0.48 -16.68 15.24
C ASP A 52 0.31 -17.41 13.89
N GLU A 53 0.83 -18.64 13.74
CA GLU A 53 0.58 -19.50 12.56
C GLU A 53 -0.92 -19.82 12.39
N LEU A 54 -1.63 -20.08 13.50
CA LEU A 54 -3.07 -20.31 13.49
C LEU A 54 -3.85 -19.03 13.15
N ARG A 55 -3.43 -17.85 13.63
CA ARG A 55 -4.01 -16.55 13.26
C ARG A 55 -3.84 -16.27 11.77
N GLU A 56 -2.63 -16.41 11.23
CA GLU A 56 -2.36 -16.26 9.79
C GLU A 56 -3.15 -17.29 8.97
N ARG A 57 -3.39 -18.50 9.49
CA ARG A 57 -4.24 -19.50 8.85
C ARG A 57 -5.73 -19.13 8.86
N VAL A 58 -6.24 -18.55 9.94
CA VAL A 58 -7.63 -18.04 10.02
C VAL A 58 -7.82 -16.88 9.04
N GLU A 59 -6.93 -15.87 9.05
CA GLU A 59 -6.99 -14.72 8.13
C GLU A 59 -6.98 -15.16 6.65
N ARG A 60 -6.16 -16.17 6.29
CA ARG A 60 -6.14 -16.78 4.94
C ARG A 60 -7.38 -17.61 4.60
N LEU A 61 -8.14 -18.09 5.58
CA LEU A 61 -9.41 -18.78 5.37
C LEU A 61 -10.57 -17.80 5.28
N GLU A 62 -10.60 -16.75 6.11
CA GLU A 62 -11.61 -15.67 6.06
C GLU A 62 -11.53 -14.88 4.75
N THR A 63 -10.32 -14.48 4.33
CA THR A 63 -10.11 -13.80 3.03
C THR A 63 -10.48 -14.69 1.85
N ARG A 64 -10.23 -16.00 1.92
CA ARG A 64 -10.69 -16.96 0.92
C ARG A 64 -12.22 -17.11 0.94
N GLN A 65 -12.83 -17.24 2.12
CA GLN A 65 -14.27 -17.38 2.26
C GLN A 65 -14.98 -16.17 1.62
N ALA A 66 -14.50 -14.94 1.87
CA ALA A 66 -15.04 -13.75 1.23
C ALA A 66 -14.96 -13.80 -0.33
N THR A 67 -13.91 -14.40 -0.91
CA THR A 67 -13.83 -14.59 -2.37
C THR A 67 -14.70 -15.73 -2.90
N ASP A 68 -14.87 -16.80 -2.13
CA ASP A 68 -15.73 -17.94 -2.48
C ASP A 68 -17.22 -17.51 -2.37
N ASP A 69 -17.61 -16.79 -1.31
CA ASP A 69 -18.94 -16.17 -1.08
C ASP A 69 -19.32 -15.19 -2.20
N ALA A 70 -18.42 -14.28 -2.58
CA ALA A 70 -18.64 -13.36 -3.70
C ALA A 70 -18.82 -14.10 -5.03
N SER A 71 -18.08 -15.19 -5.23
CA SER A 71 -18.22 -16.05 -6.42
C SER A 71 -19.57 -16.77 -6.45
N LEU A 72 -20.07 -17.23 -5.29
CA LEU A 72 -21.40 -17.86 -5.16
C LEU A 72 -22.55 -16.88 -5.45
N LEU A 73 -22.46 -15.63 -4.97
CA LEU A 73 -23.43 -14.58 -5.31
C LEU A 73 -23.46 -14.29 -6.82
N ILE A 74 -22.29 -14.17 -7.44
CA ILE A 74 -22.16 -13.95 -8.90
C ILE A 74 -22.77 -15.13 -9.67
N LEU A 75 -22.47 -16.37 -9.26
CA LEU A 75 -23.03 -17.58 -9.86
C LEU A 75 -24.56 -17.61 -9.77
N ASN A 76 -25.11 -17.33 -8.58
CA ASN A 76 -26.56 -17.30 -8.33
C ASN A 76 -27.26 -16.26 -9.22
N ARG A 77 -26.68 -15.07 -9.37
CA ARG A 77 -27.22 -14.01 -10.24
C ARG A 77 -27.26 -14.43 -11.71
N TYR A 78 -26.17 -15.01 -12.23
CA TYR A 78 -26.14 -15.49 -13.62
C TYR A 78 -27.06 -16.69 -13.85
N TRP A 79 -27.24 -17.58 -12.87
CA TRP A 79 -28.19 -18.69 -12.97
C TRP A 79 -29.64 -18.21 -13.00
N ASN A 80 -30.00 -17.24 -12.17
CA ASN A 80 -31.34 -16.63 -12.21
C ASN A 80 -31.60 -15.87 -13.52
N GLN A 81 -30.58 -15.20 -14.07
CA GLN A 81 -30.67 -14.58 -15.40
C GLN A 81 -30.83 -15.62 -16.52
N PHE A 82 -30.14 -16.77 -16.43
CA PHE A 82 -30.30 -17.89 -17.35
C PHE A 82 -31.72 -18.46 -17.29
N ASP A 83 -32.24 -18.79 -16.09
CA ASP A 83 -33.61 -19.28 -15.89
C ASP A 83 -34.66 -18.33 -16.50
N GLU A 84 -34.51 -17.01 -16.32
CA GLU A 84 -35.46 -16.04 -16.88
C GLU A 84 -35.35 -15.95 -18.41
N ASN A 85 -34.13 -15.92 -18.96
CA ASN A 85 -33.92 -15.94 -20.41
C ASN A 85 -34.52 -17.20 -21.06
N VAL A 86 -34.33 -18.37 -20.46
CA VAL A 86 -34.90 -19.64 -20.95
C VAL A 86 -36.44 -19.59 -20.86
N ARG A 87 -37.03 -19.15 -19.75
CA ARG A 87 -38.50 -18.99 -19.63
C ARG A 87 -39.07 -17.98 -20.62
N LEU A 88 -38.35 -16.89 -20.90
CA LEU A 88 -38.72 -15.91 -21.93
C LEU A 88 -38.59 -16.47 -23.35
N ILE A 89 -37.67 -17.40 -23.63
CA ILE A 89 -37.59 -18.08 -24.93
C ILE A 89 -38.76 -19.07 -25.08
N VAL A 90 -39.03 -19.92 -24.08
CA VAL A 90 -40.19 -20.83 -24.10
C VAL A 90 -41.49 -20.04 -24.33
N ARG A 91 -41.74 -18.98 -23.55
CA ARG A 91 -42.93 -18.12 -23.69
C ARG A 91 -43.08 -17.44 -25.07
N ARG A 92 -42.02 -17.30 -25.87
CA ARG A 92 -42.09 -16.69 -27.22
C ARG A 92 -42.54 -17.65 -28.31
N TYR A 93 -42.28 -18.95 -28.14
CA TYR A 93 -42.46 -19.96 -29.18
C TYR A 93 -43.44 -21.08 -28.80
N ASP A 94 -43.70 -21.27 -27.51
CA ASP A 94 -44.52 -22.37 -26.96
C ASP A 94 -45.96 -21.91 -26.68
N GLN A 95 -46.69 -21.56 -27.74
CA GLN A 95 -48.14 -21.24 -27.66
C GLN A 95 -49.02 -22.14 -28.55
N SER A 96 -48.46 -23.22 -29.08
CA SER A 96 -49.21 -24.29 -29.75
C SER A 96 -49.80 -25.30 -28.75
N GLY A 97 -50.72 -24.85 -27.90
CA GLY A 97 -51.77 -25.72 -27.33
C GLY A 97 -51.47 -26.52 -26.05
N SER A 98 -50.44 -26.19 -25.27
CA SER A 98 -50.31 -26.68 -23.88
C SER A 98 -50.50 -25.54 -22.89
N GLU A 99 -51.28 -25.76 -21.82
CA GLU A 99 -51.49 -24.77 -20.76
C GLU A 99 -50.16 -24.32 -20.14
N PRO A 100 -50.05 -23.04 -19.70
CA PRO A 100 -48.94 -22.64 -18.87
C PRO A 100 -49.00 -23.44 -17.57
N VAL A 101 -48.01 -24.29 -17.33
CA VAL A 101 -47.83 -24.89 -16.00
C VAL A 101 -47.42 -23.76 -15.06
N GLU A 102 -48.41 -23.14 -14.41
CA GLU A 102 -48.23 -22.41 -13.17
C GLU A 102 -47.80 -23.43 -12.11
N SER A 103 -46.51 -23.76 -12.12
CA SER A 103 -45.82 -24.26 -10.95
C SER A 103 -45.91 -23.17 -9.89
N GLN A 104 -46.92 -23.29 -9.01
CA GLN A 104 -46.92 -22.62 -7.72
C GLN A 104 -45.54 -22.86 -7.08
N PRO A 105 -44.90 -21.84 -6.48
CA PRO A 105 -43.64 -22.05 -5.79
C PRO A 105 -43.85 -23.09 -4.68
N PRO A 106 -42.98 -24.12 -4.56
CA PRO A 106 -43.09 -25.07 -3.46
C PRO A 106 -43.03 -24.33 -2.11
N GLU A 107 -43.82 -24.78 -1.12
CA GLU A 107 -43.80 -24.25 0.25
C GLU A 107 -42.58 -24.76 1.05
N GLY A 108 -41.39 -24.70 0.44
CA GLY A 108 -40.09 -24.99 1.03
C GLY A 108 -39.13 -23.81 0.89
N CYS A 109 -37.97 -23.87 1.54
CA CYS A 109 -36.97 -22.81 1.47
C CYS A 109 -36.35 -22.73 0.07
N SER A 110 -36.86 -21.83 -0.78
CA SER A 110 -36.34 -21.68 -2.14
C SER A 110 -35.13 -20.76 -2.18
N LEU A 111 -34.05 -21.19 -2.84
CA LEU A 111 -32.85 -20.39 -3.16
C LEU A 111 -33.10 -19.17 -4.09
N LYS A 112 -34.36 -18.77 -4.25
CA LYS A 112 -34.83 -17.58 -4.96
C LYS A 112 -35.49 -16.64 -3.96
N PRO A 113 -34.79 -15.59 -3.47
CA PRO A 113 -35.38 -14.56 -2.62
C PRO A 113 -36.64 -13.97 -3.27
N GLY A 114 -37.74 -13.89 -2.51
CA GLY A 114 -39.04 -13.40 -3.00
C GLY A 114 -39.06 -11.91 -3.35
N THR A 115 -38.05 -11.16 -2.90
CA THR A 115 -37.72 -9.80 -3.32
C THR A 115 -36.38 -9.82 -4.06
N PRO A 116 -36.18 -9.01 -5.12
CA PRO A 116 -34.83 -8.75 -5.61
C PRO A 116 -33.95 -8.27 -4.45
N GLU A 117 -32.80 -8.92 -4.21
CA GLU A 117 -31.83 -8.40 -3.25
C GLU A 117 -31.41 -7.00 -3.72
N PRO A 118 -31.52 -5.95 -2.88
CA PRO A 118 -31.09 -4.61 -3.25
C PRO A 118 -29.58 -4.63 -3.52
N ASP A 119 -29.10 -3.93 -4.55
CA ASP A 119 -27.71 -4.01 -5.05
C ASP A 119 -26.67 -3.94 -3.91
N GLY A 120 -26.23 -5.14 -3.49
CA GLY A 120 -25.80 -5.41 -2.12
C GLY A 120 -24.30 -5.37 -1.94
N ASP A 121 -23.70 -4.23 -2.24
CA ASP A 121 -22.26 -4.01 -2.13
C ASP A 121 -21.74 -4.18 -0.68
N SER A 122 -20.54 -4.76 -0.52
CA SER A 122 -20.06 -5.38 0.72
C SER A 122 -19.85 -4.39 1.88
N ASN A 123 -20.87 -4.25 2.72
CA ASN A 123 -20.85 -3.44 3.95
C ASN A 123 -21.33 -4.22 5.19
N GLN A 124 -20.51 -5.14 5.69
CA GLN A 124 -20.82 -5.88 6.92
C GLN A 124 -20.91 -5.00 8.19
N GLU A 125 -20.35 -3.78 8.18
CA GLU A 125 -20.34 -2.91 9.37
C GLU A 125 -21.75 -2.43 9.82
N ARG A 126 -22.75 -2.40 8.94
CA ARG A 126 -24.13 -1.99 9.31
C ARG A 126 -24.90 -3.03 10.13
N ALA A 127 -24.38 -4.25 10.29
CA ALA A 127 -25.09 -5.34 10.99
C ALA A 127 -25.32 -5.08 12.50
N LYS A 128 -24.61 -4.12 13.11
CA LYS A 128 -24.68 -3.87 14.57
C LYS A 128 -25.73 -2.87 15.02
N ASP A 129 -26.32 -2.09 14.11
CA ASP A 129 -27.16 -0.92 14.45
C ASP A 129 -28.65 -1.07 14.11
N ARG A 130 -29.07 -2.24 13.61
CA ARG A 130 -30.50 -2.56 13.39
C ARG A 130 -31.12 -3.30 14.57
N GLY A 131 -31.41 -2.55 15.63
CA GLY A 131 -32.28 -3.03 16.70
C GLY A 131 -33.74 -3.19 16.23
N GLN A 132 -34.28 -4.40 16.37
CA GLN A 132 -35.71 -4.71 16.44
C GLN A 132 -36.63 -4.14 15.33
N GLN A 133 -36.70 -4.79 14.17
CA GLN A 133 -37.93 -4.80 13.35
C GLN A 133 -38.00 -6.01 12.40
N GLY A 134 -39.17 -6.66 12.36
CA GLY A 134 -39.73 -7.45 11.24
C GLY A 134 -38.87 -8.55 10.60
N GLU A 135 -39.17 -9.80 10.99
CA GLU A 135 -39.20 -11.06 10.21
C GLU A 135 -38.21 -11.32 9.04
N ALA A 136 -37.71 -12.56 8.99
CA ALA A 136 -36.58 -12.93 8.15
C ALA A 136 -36.90 -13.00 6.64
N VAL A 137 -36.21 -12.16 5.85
CA VAL A 137 -35.75 -12.54 4.51
C VAL A 137 -34.27 -12.84 4.62
N SER A 138 -33.92 -14.12 4.70
CA SER A 138 -32.54 -14.60 4.71
C SER A 138 -31.89 -14.38 3.33
N SER A 139 -30.82 -13.60 3.28
CA SER A 139 -29.98 -13.47 2.08
C SER A 139 -29.45 -14.84 1.63
N PHE A 140 -29.16 -14.98 0.34
CA PHE A 140 -28.69 -16.24 -0.26
C PHE A 140 -27.55 -16.92 0.51
N LEU A 141 -26.52 -16.16 0.92
CA LEU A 141 -25.40 -16.69 1.72
C LEU A 141 -25.81 -17.08 3.15
N ALA A 142 -26.78 -16.38 3.75
CA ALA A 142 -27.28 -16.73 5.07
C ALA A 142 -28.09 -18.04 5.06
N MET A 143 -28.81 -18.32 3.97
CA MET A 143 -29.46 -19.63 3.77
C MET A 143 -28.40 -20.73 3.66
N LEU A 144 -27.43 -20.60 2.76
CA LEU A 144 -26.33 -21.56 2.59
C LEU A 144 -25.48 -21.77 3.87
N ALA A 145 -25.35 -20.77 4.73
CA ALA A 145 -24.67 -20.90 6.02
C ALA A 145 -25.52 -21.54 7.13
N SER A 146 -26.84 -21.66 6.92
CA SER A 146 -27.78 -22.27 7.86
C SER A 146 -28.22 -23.69 7.46
N SER A 147 -28.26 -23.99 6.17
CA SER A 147 -28.58 -25.32 5.62
C SER A 147 -27.41 -26.28 5.76
N THR A 148 -27.71 -27.57 5.94
CA THR A 148 -26.71 -28.65 5.88
C THR A 148 -26.28 -28.93 4.43
N SER A 149 -25.13 -29.59 4.25
CA SER A 149 -24.66 -29.98 2.91
C SER A 149 -25.68 -30.83 2.15
N GLU A 150 -26.39 -31.73 2.85
CA GLU A 150 -27.39 -32.63 2.24
C GLU A 150 -28.62 -31.85 1.74
N GLU A 151 -29.03 -30.80 2.45
CA GLU A 151 -30.12 -29.89 2.03
C GLU A 151 -29.69 -29.02 0.84
N ILE A 152 -28.47 -28.47 0.87
CA ILE A 152 -27.92 -27.66 -0.23
C ILE A 152 -27.78 -28.48 -1.51
N ASP A 153 -27.25 -29.70 -1.41
CA ASP A 153 -27.12 -30.61 -2.57
C ASP A 153 -28.50 -30.98 -3.16
N ALA A 154 -29.52 -31.15 -2.31
CA ALA A 154 -30.90 -31.43 -2.74
C ALA A 154 -31.56 -30.23 -3.44
N GLU A 155 -31.48 -29.03 -2.85
CA GLU A 155 -32.03 -27.79 -3.44
C GLU A 155 -31.34 -27.41 -4.76
N LEU A 156 -30.01 -27.61 -4.85
CA LEU A 156 -29.27 -27.41 -6.09
C LEU A 156 -29.63 -28.45 -7.16
N GLN A 157 -29.88 -29.70 -6.78
CA GLN A 157 -30.33 -30.75 -7.70
C GLN A 157 -31.73 -30.44 -8.26
N GLU A 158 -32.71 -30.05 -7.43
CA GLU A 158 -34.05 -29.67 -7.91
C GLU A 158 -33.98 -28.46 -8.85
N ARG A 159 -33.19 -27.44 -8.48
CA ARG A 159 -32.96 -26.25 -9.30
C ARG A 159 -32.34 -26.62 -10.65
N LEU A 160 -31.31 -27.47 -10.65
CA LEU A 160 -30.66 -27.97 -11.87
C LEU A 160 -31.64 -28.75 -12.75
N GLU A 161 -32.45 -29.65 -12.18
CA GLU A 161 -33.46 -30.40 -12.93
C GLU A 161 -34.53 -29.48 -13.55
N SER A 162 -34.97 -28.45 -12.82
CA SER A 162 -35.91 -27.44 -13.31
C SER A 162 -35.31 -26.62 -14.48
N SER A 163 -34.09 -26.10 -14.33
CA SER A 163 -33.37 -25.40 -15.40
C SER A 163 -33.13 -26.32 -16.62
N CYS A 164 -32.76 -27.59 -16.39
CA CYS A 164 -32.57 -28.58 -17.45
C CYS A 164 -33.88 -28.92 -18.18
N LYS A 165 -35.02 -29.03 -17.48
CA LYS A 165 -36.34 -29.27 -18.07
C LYS A 165 -36.76 -28.10 -18.97
N GLN A 166 -36.55 -26.87 -18.52
CA GLN A 166 -36.82 -25.66 -19.29
C GLN A 166 -35.88 -25.54 -20.51
N ALA A 167 -34.59 -25.86 -20.35
CA ALA A 167 -33.62 -25.86 -21.44
C ALA A 167 -33.91 -26.95 -22.48
N ARG A 168 -34.30 -28.17 -22.07
CA ARG A 168 -34.77 -29.24 -22.97
C ARG A 168 -35.97 -28.78 -23.79
N ARG A 169 -36.92 -28.06 -23.19
CA ARG A 169 -38.07 -27.51 -23.92
C ARG A 169 -37.66 -26.50 -25.00
N VAL A 170 -36.63 -25.67 -24.75
CA VAL A 170 -36.06 -24.79 -25.79
C VAL A 170 -35.39 -25.59 -26.90
N VAL A 171 -34.74 -26.72 -26.60
CA VAL A 171 -34.18 -27.62 -27.62
C VAL A 171 -35.28 -28.30 -28.44
N GLU A 172 -36.34 -28.82 -27.81
CA GLU A 172 -37.53 -29.37 -28.51
C GLU A 172 -38.14 -28.34 -29.47
N ILE A 173 -38.31 -27.09 -29.02
CA ILE A 173 -38.81 -25.98 -29.84
C ILE A 173 -37.87 -25.71 -31.02
N TYR A 174 -36.55 -25.68 -30.80
CA TYR A 174 -35.56 -25.46 -31.84
C TYR A 174 -35.50 -26.62 -32.85
N GLU A 175 -35.57 -27.87 -32.40
CA GLU A 175 -35.62 -29.05 -33.27
C GLU A 175 -36.90 -29.09 -34.09
N ASN A 176 -38.06 -28.79 -33.51
CA ASN A 176 -39.32 -28.66 -34.23
C ASN A 176 -39.26 -27.55 -35.29
N LEU A 177 -38.78 -26.36 -34.92
CA LEU A 177 -38.61 -25.25 -35.86
C LEU A 177 -37.65 -25.62 -37.00
N LYS A 178 -36.49 -26.21 -36.67
CA LYS A 178 -35.52 -26.69 -37.66
C LYS A 178 -36.13 -27.75 -38.57
N ASN A 179 -36.88 -28.72 -38.04
CA ASN A 179 -37.56 -29.74 -38.82
C ASN A 179 -38.57 -29.13 -39.81
N THR A 180 -39.32 -28.08 -39.41
CA THR A 180 -40.19 -27.36 -40.36
C THR A 180 -39.40 -26.64 -41.45
N VAL A 181 -38.26 -26.01 -41.13
CA VAL A 181 -37.39 -25.36 -42.12
C VAL A 181 -36.75 -26.37 -43.08
N ASP A 182 -36.22 -27.47 -42.57
CA ASP A 182 -35.62 -28.55 -43.37
C ASP A 182 -36.68 -29.29 -44.22
N GLN A 183 -37.94 -29.32 -43.78
CA GLN A 183 -39.06 -29.86 -44.57
C GLN A 183 -39.47 -28.89 -45.70
N LEU A 184 -39.76 -27.63 -45.38
CA LEU A 184 -40.07 -26.59 -46.37
C LEU A 184 -38.96 -26.46 -47.43
N LYS A 185 -37.70 -26.64 -47.04
CA LYS A 185 -36.56 -26.68 -47.96
C LYS A 185 -36.61 -27.89 -48.92
N LYS A 186 -36.90 -29.10 -48.43
CA LYS A 186 -37.07 -30.29 -49.30
C LYS A 186 -38.23 -30.12 -50.27
N ASP A 187 -39.33 -29.52 -49.83
CA ASP A 187 -40.52 -29.30 -50.65
C ASP A 187 -40.31 -28.19 -51.70
N MET A 188 -39.39 -27.25 -51.46
CA MET A 188 -38.84 -26.36 -52.50
C MET A 188 -37.90 -27.09 -53.46
N GLU A 189 -37.05 -27.98 -52.95
CA GLU A 189 -36.07 -28.75 -53.76
C GLU A 189 -36.72 -29.89 -54.58
N SER A 190 -37.96 -30.31 -54.26
CA SER A 190 -38.65 -31.41 -54.96
C SER A 190 -39.17 -31.03 -56.36
N GLY A 191 -39.29 -29.74 -56.67
CA GLY A 191 -39.53 -29.25 -58.04
C GLY A 191 -40.84 -29.68 -58.70
N THR A 192 -41.87 -30.06 -57.94
CA THR A 192 -43.19 -30.42 -58.46
C THR A 192 -44.12 -29.20 -58.42
N ASP A 193 -44.89 -28.95 -59.48
CA ASP A 193 -45.70 -27.71 -59.64
C ASP A 193 -46.72 -27.46 -58.51
N GLY A 194 -47.06 -28.48 -57.71
CA GLY A 194 -47.87 -28.33 -56.49
C GLY A 194 -47.08 -27.93 -55.24
N SER A 195 -45.88 -28.49 -55.02
CA SER A 195 -45.18 -28.36 -53.73
C SER A 195 -44.81 -26.93 -53.39
N LEU A 196 -44.50 -26.11 -54.41
CA LEU A 196 -44.17 -24.70 -54.22
C LEU A 196 -45.39 -23.87 -53.76
N TRP A 197 -46.61 -24.27 -54.15
CA TRP A 197 -47.85 -23.66 -53.65
C TRP A 197 -48.16 -24.12 -52.21
N ASP A 198 -47.99 -25.40 -51.90
CA ASP A 198 -48.17 -25.94 -50.55
C ASP A 198 -47.16 -25.32 -49.55
N VAL A 199 -45.90 -25.16 -49.96
CA VAL A 199 -44.87 -24.40 -49.21
C VAL A 199 -45.30 -22.95 -48.98
N ALA A 200 -45.85 -22.28 -50.00
CA ALA A 200 -46.33 -20.90 -49.87
C ALA A 200 -47.54 -20.80 -48.93
N VAL A 201 -48.46 -21.78 -48.94
CA VAL A 201 -49.59 -21.85 -48.01
C VAL A 201 -49.11 -22.07 -46.57
N CYS A 202 -48.17 -23.00 -46.34
CA CYS A 202 -47.58 -23.26 -45.02
C CYS A 202 -46.83 -22.03 -44.48
N LEU A 203 -45.99 -21.39 -45.29
CA LEU A 203 -45.30 -20.15 -44.92
C LEU A 203 -46.27 -19.01 -44.61
N ASN A 204 -47.32 -18.83 -45.42
CA ASN A 204 -48.33 -17.80 -45.18
C ASN A 204 -49.13 -18.08 -43.90
N THR A 205 -49.43 -19.34 -43.60
CA THR A 205 -50.10 -19.74 -42.33
C THR A 205 -49.23 -19.43 -41.10
N LEU A 206 -47.93 -19.73 -41.17
CA LEU A 206 -46.98 -19.37 -40.12
C LEU A 206 -46.87 -17.84 -39.95
N LEU A 207 -46.82 -17.10 -41.06
CA LEU A 207 -46.81 -15.64 -41.05
C LEU A 207 -48.11 -15.04 -40.50
N THR A 208 -49.28 -15.60 -40.79
CA THR A 208 -50.54 -15.11 -40.19
C THR A 208 -50.59 -15.34 -38.70
N ASN A 209 -50.09 -16.50 -38.21
CA ASN A 209 -50.04 -16.80 -36.78
C ASN A 209 -49.08 -15.86 -36.04
N GLU A 210 -47.89 -15.59 -36.59
CA GLU A 210 -46.93 -14.65 -36.00
C GLU A 210 -47.43 -13.20 -36.06
N ASN A 211 -48.10 -12.78 -37.14
CA ASN A 211 -48.74 -11.47 -37.20
C ASN A 211 -49.84 -11.31 -36.13
N GLU A 212 -50.62 -12.36 -35.87
CA GLU A 212 -51.66 -12.34 -34.84
C GLU A 212 -51.06 -12.32 -33.42
N ARG A 213 -49.98 -13.08 -33.18
CA ARG A 213 -49.22 -13.03 -31.93
C ARG A 213 -48.60 -11.65 -31.68
N LEU A 214 -48.09 -10.99 -32.74
CA LEU A 214 -47.55 -9.63 -32.68
C LEU A 214 -48.64 -8.57 -32.45
N ARG A 215 -49.86 -8.75 -32.98
CA ARG A 215 -51.03 -7.92 -32.64
C ARG A 215 -51.37 -8.04 -31.16
N GLN A 216 -51.60 -9.25 -30.66
CA GLN A 216 -51.94 -9.48 -29.25
C GLN A 216 -50.89 -8.92 -28.28
N LEU A 217 -49.60 -9.04 -28.61
CA LEU A 217 -48.52 -8.41 -27.85
C LEU A 217 -48.58 -6.86 -27.93
N THR A 218 -48.85 -6.31 -29.11
CA THR A 218 -49.02 -4.86 -29.31
C THR A 218 -50.22 -4.33 -28.52
N ASP A 219 -51.36 -5.02 -28.55
CA ASP A 219 -52.58 -4.65 -27.83
C ASP A 219 -52.37 -4.71 -26.31
N SER A 220 -51.68 -5.74 -25.81
CA SER A 220 -51.31 -5.83 -24.38
C SER A 220 -50.36 -4.70 -23.95
N LEU A 221 -49.41 -4.32 -24.80
CA LEU A 221 -48.51 -3.18 -24.56
C LEU A 221 -49.25 -1.83 -24.63
N GLN A 222 -50.20 -1.66 -25.55
CA GLN A 222 -51.06 -0.48 -25.61
C GLN A 222 -52.01 -0.39 -24.40
N GLN A 223 -52.54 -1.52 -23.91
CA GLN A 223 -53.34 -1.58 -22.69
C GLN A 223 -52.51 -1.17 -21.46
N LYS A 224 -51.28 -1.68 -21.32
CA LYS A 224 -50.37 -1.28 -20.24
C LYS A 224 -49.94 0.18 -20.34
N HIS A 225 -49.62 0.66 -21.54
CA HIS A 225 -49.26 2.06 -21.77
C HIS A 225 -50.42 3.03 -21.49
N SER A 226 -51.64 2.68 -21.89
CA SER A 226 -52.83 3.48 -21.58
C SER A 226 -53.20 3.44 -20.09
N HIS A 227 -52.99 2.32 -19.39
CA HIS A 227 -53.10 2.25 -17.92
C HIS A 227 -52.13 3.23 -17.23
N MET A 228 -50.82 3.09 -17.46
CA MET A 228 -49.80 3.98 -16.88
C MET A 228 -50.02 5.45 -17.26
N THR A 229 -50.48 5.72 -18.49
CA THR A 229 -50.83 7.08 -18.94
C THR A 229 -52.07 7.62 -18.20
N SER A 230 -53.04 6.77 -17.87
CA SER A 230 -54.23 7.16 -17.09
C SER A 230 -53.89 7.49 -15.64
N GLU A 231 -52.91 6.80 -15.05
CA GLU A 231 -52.40 7.03 -13.68
C GLU A 231 -51.43 8.23 -13.59
N SER A 232 -50.61 8.44 -14.62
CA SER A 232 -49.70 9.59 -14.73
C SER A 232 -50.47 10.93 -14.86
N ARG A 233 -51.60 10.95 -15.59
CA ARG A 233 -52.41 12.17 -15.82
C ARG A 233 -52.93 12.88 -14.55
N PRO A 234 -53.51 12.23 -13.52
CA PRO A 234 -53.86 12.91 -12.27
C PRO A 234 -52.64 13.41 -11.50
N LEU A 235 -51.52 12.67 -11.51
CA LEU A 235 -50.27 13.08 -10.85
C LEU A 235 -49.67 14.34 -11.50
N GLY A 236 -49.56 14.38 -12.84
CA GLY A 236 -49.12 15.59 -13.55
C GLY A 236 -50.04 16.80 -13.33
N ARG A 237 -51.35 16.58 -13.19
CA ARG A 237 -52.29 17.65 -12.81
C ARG A 237 -52.16 18.08 -11.34
N ALA A 238 -51.58 17.26 -10.46
CA ALA A 238 -51.25 17.65 -9.10
C ALA A 238 -49.94 18.44 -9.05
N ALA A 239 -48.91 17.99 -9.78
CA ALA A 239 -47.64 18.72 -9.94
C ALA A 239 -47.87 20.15 -10.45
N ASN A 240 -48.55 20.33 -11.58
CA ASN A 240 -48.84 21.66 -12.14
C ASN A 240 -49.64 22.58 -11.19
N ARG A 241 -50.39 22.04 -10.20
CA ARG A 241 -51.05 22.84 -9.17
C ARG A 241 -50.09 23.23 -8.04
N ALA A 242 -49.16 22.34 -7.68
CA ALA A 242 -48.08 22.66 -6.75
C ALA A 242 -47.14 23.71 -7.35
N ASP A 243 -46.74 23.60 -8.62
CA ASP A 243 -45.86 24.55 -9.30
C ASP A 243 -46.46 25.96 -9.33
N ASN A 244 -47.73 26.10 -9.74
CA ASN A 244 -48.45 27.38 -9.68
C ASN A 244 -48.46 27.97 -8.26
N ARG A 245 -48.66 27.12 -7.23
CA ARG A 245 -48.69 27.54 -5.83
C ARG A 245 -47.30 27.91 -5.29
N ILE A 246 -46.24 27.28 -5.80
CA ILE A 246 -44.85 27.66 -5.53
C ILE A 246 -44.56 29.04 -6.12
N SER A 247 -44.98 29.31 -7.36
CA SER A 247 -44.84 30.64 -7.99
C SER A 247 -45.59 31.74 -7.21
N GLU A 248 -46.83 31.48 -6.78
CA GLU A 248 -47.59 32.39 -5.90
C GLU A 248 -46.84 32.69 -4.58
N LEU A 249 -46.24 31.66 -3.97
CA LEU A 249 -45.50 31.79 -2.72
C LEU A 249 -44.14 32.47 -2.90
N GLN A 250 -43.50 32.33 -4.06
CA GLN A 250 -42.24 33.04 -4.39
C GLN A 250 -42.46 34.55 -4.46
N VAL A 251 -43.52 35.01 -5.16
CA VAL A 251 -43.89 36.44 -5.21
C VAL A 251 -44.14 36.99 -3.80
N LEU A 252 -44.90 36.26 -2.97
CA LEU A 252 -45.16 36.67 -1.59
C LEU A 252 -43.88 36.72 -0.71
N ILE A 253 -42.91 35.83 -0.97
CA ILE A 253 -41.61 35.84 -0.30
C ILE A 253 -40.79 37.07 -0.70
N GLU A 254 -40.82 37.47 -1.98
CA GLU A 254 -40.12 38.69 -2.45
C GLU A 254 -40.71 39.97 -1.84
N GLU A 255 -42.05 40.07 -1.76
CA GLU A 255 -42.74 41.17 -1.06
C GLU A 255 -42.35 41.24 0.42
N LEU A 256 -42.38 40.10 1.14
CA LEU A 256 -42.03 40.03 2.55
C LEU A 256 -40.54 40.30 2.81
N GLN A 257 -39.63 39.88 1.92
CA GLN A 257 -38.21 40.22 2.01
C GLN A 257 -37.97 41.73 1.85
N TRP A 258 -38.69 42.38 0.94
CA TRP A 258 -38.62 43.83 0.76
C TRP A 258 -39.11 44.58 2.01
N ASP A 259 -40.22 44.14 2.62
CA ASP A 259 -40.73 44.73 3.86
C ASP A 259 -39.82 44.47 5.08
N MET A 260 -39.23 43.28 5.19
CA MET A 260 -38.21 42.97 6.21
C MET A 260 -37.00 43.90 6.09
N GLU A 261 -36.47 44.08 4.88
CA GLU A 261 -35.30 44.95 4.64
C GLU A 261 -35.65 46.45 4.85
N LYS A 262 -36.88 46.86 4.54
CA LYS A 262 -37.42 48.19 4.87
C LYS A 262 -37.54 48.42 6.39
N ILE A 263 -37.94 47.39 7.15
CA ILE A 263 -37.90 47.40 8.63
C ILE A 263 -36.44 47.45 9.12
N ARG A 264 -35.55 46.62 8.58
CA ARG A 264 -34.12 46.57 8.94
C ARG A 264 -33.40 47.90 8.72
N ARG A 265 -33.75 48.64 7.65
CA ARG A 265 -33.29 50.02 7.43
C ARG A 265 -33.84 51.00 8.47
N ARG A 266 -35.06 50.80 8.98
CA ARG A 266 -35.61 51.61 10.09
C ARG A 266 -34.91 51.26 11.41
N GLU A 267 -34.68 49.98 11.67
CA GLU A 267 -33.95 49.48 12.84
C GLU A 267 -32.52 50.01 12.86
N ASN A 268 -31.76 49.89 11.75
CA ASN A 268 -30.41 50.44 11.65
C ASN A 268 -30.35 51.94 11.94
N ARG A 269 -31.30 52.74 11.44
CA ARG A 269 -31.40 54.19 11.78
C ARG A 269 -31.68 54.41 13.26
N LEU A 270 -32.56 53.61 13.88
CA LEU A 270 -32.82 53.67 15.32
C LEU A 270 -31.58 53.25 16.13
N ASN A 271 -30.85 52.22 15.70
CA ASN A 271 -29.62 51.75 16.34
C ASN A 271 -28.47 52.78 16.20
N THR A 272 -28.34 53.47 15.05
CA THR A 272 -27.42 54.60 14.90
C THR A 272 -27.78 55.74 15.84
N HIS A 273 -29.04 56.17 15.90
CA HIS A 273 -29.46 57.21 16.83
C HIS A 273 -29.36 56.77 18.30
N LEU A 274 -29.57 55.49 18.61
CA LEU A 274 -29.37 54.95 19.96
C LEU A 274 -27.89 54.93 20.32
N ALA A 275 -26.99 54.61 19.39
CA ALA A 275 -25.55 54.73 19.59
C ALA A 275 -25.12 56.19 19.79
N GLU A 276 -25.60 57.13 18.96
CA GLU A 276 -25.39 58.57 19.15
C GLU A 276 -25.90 59.06 20.52
N VAL A 277 -27.07 58.58 20.97
CA VAL A 277 -27.65 58.94 22.27
C VAL A 277 -26.87 58.31 23.41
N LEU A 278 -26.44 57.05 23.31
CA LEU A 278 -25.59 56.39 24.31
C LEU A 278 -24.21 57.05 24.40
N GLU A 279 -23.62 57.47 23.29
CA GLU A 279 -22.38 58.23 23.25
C GLU A 279 -22.56 59.62 23.88
N ARG A 280 -23.68 60.32 23.60
CA ARG A 280 -24.03 61.59 24.25
C ARG A 280 -24.31 61.44 25.76
N VAL A 281 -24.95 60.34 26.19
CA VAL A 281 -25.24 60.05 27.61
C VAL A 281 -23.98 59.65 28.38
N ASN A 282 -23.09 58.84 27.78
CA ASN A 282 -21.78 58.52 28.37
C ASN A 282 -20.85 59.74 28.44
N SER A 283 -20.89 60.63 27.44
CA SER A 283 -20.06 61.84 27.43
C SER A 283 -20.62 62.99 28.28
N LYS A 284 -21.95 63.10 28.43
CA LYS A 284 -22.66 64.11 29.25
C LYS A 284 -24.00 63.61 29.78
N GLY A 285 -24.01 62.97 30.96
CA GLY A 285 -25.26 62.63 31.64
C GLY A 285 -25.93 63.83 32.32
N TYR A 286 -27.24 64.06 32.10
CA TYR A 286 -28.21 64.58 33.09
C TYR A 286 -29.68 64.36 32.63
N LYS A 287 -30.67 64.72 33.47
CA LYS A 287 -32.09 64.30 33.42
C LYS A 287 -33.06 65.33 32.75
N VAL A 288 -34.32 64.93 32.50
CA VAL A 288 -35.36 65.65 31.72
C VAL A 288 -36.74 65.67 32.43
N TYR A 289 -37.58 66.69 32.17
CA TYR A 289 -39.04 66.78 32.46
C TYR A 289 -39.74 67.74 31.45
N GLY A 290 -41.09 67.68 31.29
CA GLY A 290 -41.90 68.57 30.41
C GLY A 290 -43.43 68.31 30.40
N GLU A 291 -44.24 69.20 29.80
CA GLU A 291 -45.74 69.25 29.74
C GLU A 291 -46.24 70.25 28.62
N ALA A 292 -47.51 70.44 28.20
CA ALA A 292 -48.78 69.66 28.13
C ALA A 292 -49.94 70.50 27.47
N SER A 293 -51.22 70.08 27.59
CA SER A 293 -52.50 70.85 27.42
C SER A 293 -53.33 70.76 26.09
N SER A 294 -54.47 71.50 26.02
CA SER A 294 -55.68 71.26 25.17
C SER A 294 -56.60 72.51 25.03
N VAL A 295 -57.75 72.47 24.29
CA VAL A 295 -58.95 73.39 24.40
C VAL A 295 -60.16 73.00 23.47
N CYS A 296 -61.42 73.31 23.86
CA CYS A 296 -62.68 73.12 23.08
C CYS A 296 -63.82 74.10 23.55
N GLY A 297 -65.04 74.08 22.94
CA GLY A 297 -66.20 74.96 23.26
C GLY A 297 -67.61 74.35 22.97
N THR A 298 -68.71 75.03 23.36
CA THR A 298 -70.05 74.40 23.62
C THR A 298 -71.24 74.95 22.81
N ILE A 299 -72.27 74.12 22.53
CA ILE A 299 -73.53 74.44 21.82
C ILE A 299 -74.74 73.79 22.54
N THR A 300 -75.94 74.39 22.49
CA THR A 300 -77.19 73.90 23.11
C THR A 300 -78.22 73.33 22.10
N ILE A 301 -78.96 72.27 22.50
CA ILE A 301 -79.86 71.49 21.62
C ILE A 301 -81.25 71.31 22.27
N ASN A 302 -82.32 71.22 21.47
CA ASN A 302 -83.72 71.05 21.92
C ASN A 302 -84.01 69.62 22.43
N LYS A 303 -84.74 69.48 23.55
CA LYS A 303 -85.00 68.20 24.24
C LYS A 303 -85.45 67.05 23.35
N ARG A 304 -86.44 67.23 22.46
CA ARG A 304 -86.88 66.13 21.57
C ARG A 304 -85.74 65.69 20.62
N LYS A 305 -85.01 66.65 20.05
CA LYS A 305 -83.83 66.36 19.22
C LYS A 305 -82.69 65.74 20.02
N PHE A 306 -82.59 66.01 21.32
CA PHE A 306 -81.64 65.37 22.21
C PHE A 306 -82.06 63.92 22.52
N GLU A 307 -83.36 63.65 22.71
CA GLU A 307 -83.89 62.29 22.88
C GLU A 307 -83.76 61.46 21.60
N GLU A 308 -84.07 62.05 20.44
CA GLU A 308 -83.83 61.47 19.10
C GLU A 308 -82.33 61.17 18.90
N MET A 309 -81.45 62.16 19.11
CA MET A 309 -80.00 62.02 18.96
C MET A 309 -79.38 61.04 19.96
N ASN A 310 -79.93 60.89 21.17
CA ASN A 310 -79.46 59.90 22.15
C ASN A 310 -79.96 58.48 21.80
N SER A 311 -81.12 58.35 21.17
CA SER A 311 -81.59 57.07 20.59
C SER A 311 -80.73 56.66 19.40
N GLU A 312 -80.39 57.60 18.51
CA GLU A 312 -79.42 57.39 17.42
C GLU A 312 -78.03 57.07 17.97
N LEU A 313 -77.58 57.72 19.05
CA LEU A 313 -76.30 57.42 19.70
C LEU A 313 -76.24 55.97 20.21
N GLU A 314 -77.30 55.51 20.87
CA GLU A 314 -77.33 54.15 21.42
C GLU A 314 -77.43 53.09 20.32
N GLN A 315 -78.23 53.32 19.27
CA GLN A 315 -78.25 52.45 18.08
C GLN A 315 -76.89 52.42 17.38
N ASN A 316 -76.16 53.55 17.33
CA ASN A 316 -74.79 53.58 16.79
C ASN A 316 -73.77 52.89 17.71
N ARG A 317 -73.97 52.88 19.03
CA ARG A 317 -73.17 52.08 19.98
C ARG A 317 -73.42 50.59 19.79
N GLU A 318 -74.67 50.14 19.79
CA GLU A 318 -75.03 48.74 19.52
C GLU A 318 -74.49 48.30 18.15
N LEU A 319 -74.58 49.14 17.11
CA LEU A 319 -74.01 48.85 15.79
C LEU A 319 -72.47 48.79 15.81
N ALA A 320 -71.80 49.62 16.61
CA ALA A 320 -70.34 49.61 16.77
C ALA A 320 -69.87 48.38 17.55
N ASP A 321 -70.56 47.99 18.62
CA ASP A 321 -70.22 46.82 19.44
C ASP A 321 -70.51 45.51 18.70
N ASN A 322 -71.61 45.44 17.93
CA ASN A 322 -71.85 44.30 17.03
C ASN A 322 -70.75 44.19 15.96
N ARG A 323 -70.38 45.30 15.30
CA ARG A 323 -69.26 45.33 14.33
C ARG A 323 -67.93 44.97 14.98
N LEU A 324 -67.69 45.36 16.23
CA LEU A 324 -66.49 45.00 16.97
C LEU A 324 -66.46 43.49 17.27
N GLY A 325 -67.59 42.89 17.66
CA GLY A 325 -67.73 41.45 17.84
C GLY A 325 -67.57 40.65 16.53
N GLU A 326 -68.10 41.17 15.41
CA GLU A 326 -67.88 40.62 14.07
C GLU A 326 -66.39 40.69 13.68
N LEU A 327 -65.73 41.84 13.88
CA LEU A 327 -64.30 42.01 13.60
C LEU A 327 -63.42 41.12 14.49
N GLN A 328 -63.77 40.95 15.77
CA GLN A 328 -63.05 40.06 16.69
C GLN A 328 -63.18 38.58 16.27
N LYS A 329 -64.37 38.15 15.85
CA LYS A 329 -64.56 36.81 15.26
C LYS A 329 -63.73 36.64 13.99
N LEU A 330 -63.86 37.56 13.02
CA LEU A 330 -63.10 37.52 11.78
C LEU A 330 -61.58 37.52 12.00
N GLN A 331 -61.09 38.22 13.04
CA GLN A 331 -59.68 38.20 13.44
C GLN A 331 -59.27 36.83 14.02
N GLN A 332 -60.13 36.19 14.83
CA GLN A 332 -59.87 34.87 15.41
C GLN A 332 -59.98 33.74 14.37
N ASP A 333 -60.93 33.84 13.45
CA ASP A 333 -61.08 32.94 12.30
C ASP A 333 -59.84 33.06 11.38
N LEU A 334 -59.41 34.30 11.06
CA LEU A 334 -58.17 34.56 10.30
C LEU A 334 -56.94 33.97 10.99
N GLN A 335 -56.81 34.11 12.31
CA GLN A 335 -55.69 33.53 13.07
C GLN A 335 -55.72 32.00 13.05
N THR A 336 -56.91 31.39 13.16
CA THR A 336 -57.10 29.93 13.10
C THR A 336 -56.68 29.41 11.71
N VAL A 337 -57.22 29.99 10.64
CA VAL A 337 -56.84 29.67 9.26
C VAL A 337 -55.35 29.90 9.00
N TYR A 338 -54.73 30.92 9.60
CA TYR A 338 -53.29 31.15 9.49
C TYR A 338 -52.46 30.04 10.17
N GLN A 339 -52.90 29.50 11.30
CA GLN A 339 -52.24 28.37 11.95
C GLN A 339 -52.43 27.06 11.17
N GLU A 340 -53.64 26.79 10.66
CA GLU A 340 -53.92 25.64 9.79
C GLU A 340 -53.07 25.67 8.51
N ASN A 341 -52.95 26.84 7.87
CA ASN A 341 -52.17 27.03 6.65
C ASN A 341 -50.65 26.84 6.91
N ASN A 342 -50.15 27.23 8.08
CA ASN A 342 -48.77 26.93 8.49
C ASN A 342 -48.54 25.43 8.76
N ASN A 343 -49.47 24.74 9.43
CA ASN A 343 -49.38 23.30 9.66
C ASN A 343 -49.37 22.54 8.32
N MET A 344 -50.34 22.83 7.44
CA MET A 344 -50.39 22.29 6.07
C MET A 344 -49.12 22.58 5.27
N LYS A 345 -48.49 23.74 5.46
CA LYS A 345 -47.22 24.10 4.80
C LYS A 345 -46.03 23.27 5.31
N VAL A 346 -46.01 22.92 6.60
CA VAL A 346 -44.99 22.00 7.16
C VAL A 346 -45.23 20.58 6.66
N GLU A 347 -46.46 20.08 6.68
CA GLU A 347 -46.83 18.76 6.18
C GLU A 347 -46.53 18.60 4.67
N LEU A 348 -46.79 19.64 3.86
CA LEU A 348 -46.43 19.65 2.45
C LEU A 348 -44.92 19.60 2.22
N LEU A 349 -44.12 20.26 3.07
CA LEU A 349 -42.65 20.23 2.98
C LEU A 349 -42.11 18.85 3.36
N SER A 350 -42.55 18.26 4.47
CA SER A 350 -42.12 16.91 4.86
C SER A 350 -42.57 15.86 3.84
N ARG A 351 -43.80 15.95 3.31
CA ARG A 351 -44.31 15.00 2.31
C ARG A 351 -43.63 15.16 0.95
N ALA A 352 -43.23 16.38 0.56
CA ALA A 352 -42.41 16.59 -0.64
C ALA A 352 -41.01 16.00 -0.46
N GLU A 353 -40.40 16.13 0.72
CA GLU A 353 -39.10 15.53 1.02
C GLU A 353 -39.18 13.99 1.07
N GLU A 354 -40.26 13.42 1.62
CA GLU A 354 -40.54 11.98 1.58
C GLU A 354 -40.71 11.48 0.14
N VAL A 355 -41.57 12.10 -0.68
CA VAL A 355 -41.78 11.69 -2.07
C VAL A 355 -40.51 11.83 -2.92
N ALA A 356 -39.68 12.85 -2.66
CA ALA A 356 -38.35 12.94 -3.27
C ALA A 356 -37.44 11.79 -2.84
N ARG A 357 -37.46 11.39 -1.56
CA ARG A 357 -36.64 10.31 -0.99
C ARG A 357 -37.12 8.91 -1.38
N GLU A 358 -38.42 8.75 -1.64
CA GLU A 358 -39.09 7.54 -2.17
C GLU A 358 -38.95 7.43 -3.71
N SER A 359 -38.46 8.48 -4.40
CA SER A 359 -38.36 8.48 -5.87
C SER A 359 -37.33 7.47 -6.40
N ALA A 360 -37.62 6.88 -7.55
CA ALA A 360 -36.71 5.93 -8.21
C ALA A 360 -35.39 6.61 -8.60
N GLU A 361 -35.43 7.89 -8.96
CA GLU A 361 -34.29 8.73 -9.27
C GLU A 361 -33.39 8.94 -8.04
N TYR A 362 -33.97 9.26 -6.87
CA TYR A 362 -33.21 9.40 -5.63
C TYR A 362 -32.62 8.07 -5.17
N HIS A 363 -33.40 6.97 -5.19
CA HIS A 363 -32.88 5.65 -4.84
C HIS A 363 -31.79 5.16 -5.81
N CYS A 364 -31.90 5.46 -7.10
CA CYS A 364 -30.86 5.17 -8.08
C CYS A 364 -29.59 6.00 -7.82
N LEU A 365 -29.72 7.29 -7.50
CA LEU A 365 -28.59 8.15 -7.16
C LEU A 365 -27.96 7.77 -5.81
N GLN A 366 -28.77 7.34 -4.84
CA GLN A 366 -28.35 6.83 -3.53
C GLN A 366 -27.59 5.51 -3.66
N SER A 367 -28.02 4.61 -4.55
CA SER A 367 -27.31 3.38 -4.90
C SER A 367 -25.97 3.70 -5.57
N GLN A 368 -25.96 4.53 -6.63
CA GLN A 368 -24.73 4.96 -7.31
C GLN A 368 -23.74 5.65 -6.36
N PHE A 369 -24.22 6.55 -5.49
CA PHE A 369 -23.38 7.18 -4.47
C PHE A 369 -22.83 6.16 -3.48
N SER A 370 -23.62 5.18 -3.05
CA SER A 370 -23.17 4.14 -2.12
C SER A 370 -22.05 3.30 -2.74
N VAL A 371 -22.22 2.84 -3.99
CA VAL A 371 -21.19 2.09 -4.72
C VAL A 371 -19.92 2.92 -4.90
N LEU A 372 -20.01 4.15 -5.41
CA LEU A 372 -18.83 5.03 -5.60
C LEU A 372 -18.13 5.37 -4.26
N TYR A 373 -18.89 5.51 -3.17
CA TYR A 373 -18.35 5.73 -1.84
C TYR A 373 -17.61 4.50 -1.32
N ASN A 374 -18.19 3.31 -1.47
CA ASN A 374 -17.56 2.03 -1.10
C ASN A 374 -16.30 1.76 -1.93
N GLU A 375 -16.36 1.92 -3.26
CA GLU A 375 -15.19 1.86 -4.14
C GLU A 375 -14.07 2.79 -3.64
N SER A 376 -14.41 4.04 -3.25
CA SER A 376 -13.44 4.99 -2.71
C SER A 376 -12.83 4.56 -1.36
N LEU A 377 -13.62 3.89 -0.50
CA LEU A 377 -13.14 3.34 0.77
C LEU A 377 -12.24 2.11 0.56
N VAL A 378 -12.61 1.21 -0.35
CA VAL A 378 -11.82 0.02 -0.72
C VAL A 378 -10.49 0.44 -1.33
N LEU A 379 -10.50 1.37 -2.30
CA LEU A 379 -9.27 1.92 -2.90
C LEU A 379 -8.39 2.63 -1.87
N LYS A 380 -8.99 3.35 -0.91
CA LYS A 380 -8.24 3.98 0.20
C LYS A 380 -7.61 2.92 1.12
N SER A 381 -8.35 1.88 1.47
CA SER A 381 -7.85 0.77 2.29
C SER A 381 -6.68 0.06 1.62
N GLN A 382 -6.81 -0.29 0.33
CA GLN A 382 -5.72 -0.87 -0.48
C GLN A 382 -4.51 0.07 -0.58
N MET A 383 -4.72 1.38 -0.73
CA MET A 383 -3.63 2.38 -0.72
C MET A 383 -2.91 2.41 0.64
N ASP A 384 -3.62 2.37 1.76
CA ASP A 384 -3.01 2.45 3.09
C ASP A 384 -2.37 1.10 3.51
N GLU A 385 -2.92 -0.04 3.08
CA GLU A 385 -2.31 -1.37 3.19
C GLU A 385 -1.02 -1.48 2.35
N THR A 386 -1.02 -0.99 1.11
CA THR A 386 0.19 -0.99 0.26
C THR A 386 1.28 -0.04 0.79
N LYS A 387 0.92 1.11 1.37
CA LYS A 387 1.87 1.95 2.14
C LYS A 387 2.41 1.21 3.36
N ALA A 388 1.58 0.48 4.10
CA ALA A 388 2.02 -0.31 5.25
C ALA A 388 3.01 -1.40 4.82
N ARG A 389 2.70 -2.16 3.76
CA ARG A 389 3.59 -3.17 3.15
C ARG A 389 4.90 -2.57 2.62
N LEU A 390 4.85 -1.37 2.03
CA LEU A 390 6.06 -0.65 1.60
C LEU A 390 6.93 -0.22 2.80
N ASN A 391 6.32 0.24 3.89
CA ASN A 391 7.03 0.63 5.10
C ASN A 391 7.61 -0.57 5.86
N THR A 392 6.90 -1.70 5.95
CA THR A 392 7.43 -2.91 6.60
C THR A 392 8.58 -3.51 5.80
N THR A 393 8.47 -3.60 4.47
CA THR A 393 9.58 -4.08 3.61
C THR A 393 10.77 -3.12 3.62
N ARG A 394 10.56 -1.80 3.63
CA ARG A 394 11.62 -0.80 3.83
C ARG A 394 12.34 -0.97 5.17
N ASN A 395 11.58 -1.14 6.26
CA ASN A 395 12.14 -1.29 7.60
C ASN A 395 12.87 -2.65 7.77
N ALA A 396 12.37 -3.72 7.15
CA ALA A 396 13.06 -5.01 7.10
C ALA A 396 14.39 -4.90 6.34
N ARG A 397 14.41 -4.21 5.18
CA ARG A 397 15.63 -3.98 4.40
C ARG A 397 16.64 -3.11 5.14
N LEU A 398 16.20 -2.11 5.90
CA LEU A 398 17.08 -1.32 6.77
C LEU A 398 17.72 -2.21 7.86
N ARG A 399 16.94 -2.99 8.61
CA ARG A 399 17.46 -3.93 9.61
C ARG A 399 18.44 -4.96 9.01
N GLN A 400 18.22 -5.40 7.77
CA GLN A 400 19.13 -6.29 7.08
C GLN A 400 20.47 -5.61 6.75
N LEU A 401 20.45 -4.34 6.32
CA LEU A 401 21.66 -3.54 6.13
C LEU A 401 22.38 -3.31 7.46
N ASP A 402 21.66 -2.92 8.51
CA ASP A 402 22.22 -2.76 9.87
C ASP A 402 22.93 -4.05 10.33
N HIS A 403 22.33 -5.23 10.08
CA HIS A 403 22.92 -6.52 10.41
C HIS A 403 24.18 -6.81 9.57
N MET A 404 24.14 -6.56 8.26
CA MET A 404 25.29 -6.76 7.37
C MET A 404 26.46 -5.82 7.72
N GLU A 405 26.20 -4.57 8.08
CA GLU A 405 27.24 -3.63 8.55
C GLU A 405 27.86 -4.09 9.88
N ASN A 406 27.04 -4.59 10.82
CA ASN A 406 27.55 -5.16 12.07
C ASN A 406 28.39 -6.43 11.85
N ASP A 407 27.99 -7.30 10.92
CA ASP A 407 28.73 -8.51 10.56
C ASP A 407 30.04 -8.17 9.83
N GLU A 408 30.05 -7.15 8.95
CA GLU A 408 31.28 -6.67 8.32
C GLU A 408 32.24 -6.10 9.37
N VAL A 409 31.75 -5.26 10.30
CA VAL A 409 32.56 -4.74 11.42
C VAL A 409 33.06 -5.87 12.32
N SER A 410 32.28 -6.91 12.54
CA SER A 410 32.68 -8.12 13.29
C SER A 410 33.79 -8.87 12.56
N LEU A 411 33.66 -9.08 11.24
CA LEU A 411 34.67 -9.73 10.40
C LEU A 411 35.97 -8.91 10.32
N GLN A 412 35.87 -7.58 10.12
CA GLN A 412 37.01 -6.67 10.15
C GLN A 412 37.76 -6.74 11.50
N ARG A 413 37.06 -6.89 12.63
CA ARG A 413 37.69 -7.08 13.95
C ARG A 413 38.40 -8.43 14.07
N LYS A 414 37.80 -9.53 13.59
CA LYS A 414 38.45 -10.86 13.55
C LYS A 414 39.72 -10.82 12.72
N VAL A 415 39.63 -10.37 11.46
CA VAL A 415 40.79 -10.26 10.54
C VAL A 415 41.89 -9.37 11.11
N ARG A 416 41.57 -8.23 11.75
CA ARG A 416 42.58 -7.40 12.45
C ARG A 416 43.25 -8.13 13.60
N THR A 417 42.51 -8.97 14.33
CA THR A 417 43.04 -9.76 15.46
C THR A 417 43.94 -10.89 14.98
N GLU A 418 43.54 -11.58 13.91
CA GLU A 418 44.33 -12.61 13.23
C GLU A 418 45.62 -12.03 12.63
N VAL A 419 45.55 -10.85 12.00
CA VAL A 419 46.75 -10.13 11.51
C VAL A 419 47.71 -9.81 12.66
N ILE A 420 47.23 -9.29 13.79
CA ILE A 420 48.09 -9.02 14.96
C ILE A 420 48.74 -10.32 15.49
N GLN A 421 47.99 -11.42 15.57
CA GLN A 421 48.53 -12.72 16.00
C GLN A 421 49.58 -13.29 15.00
N LEU A 422 49.39 -13.05 13.70
CA LEU A 422 50.36 -13.41 12.67
C LEU A 422 51.60 -12.50 12.72
N GLU A 423 51.46 -11.22 13.06
CA GLU A 423 52.58 -10.30 13.28
C GLU A 423 53.38 -10.67 14.55
N ASP A 424 52.71 -11.00 15.65
CA ASP A 424 53.34 -11.45 16.91
C ASP A 424 54.08 -12.79 16.72
N THR A 425 53.46 -13.79 16.08
CA THR A 425 54.12 -15.07 15.81
C THR A 425 55.30 -14.93 14.84
N LEU A 426 55.18 -14.05 13.83
CA LEU A 426 56.28 -13.73 12.92
C LEU A 426 57.40 -12.96 13.62
N ALA A 427 57.09 -12.10 14.60
CA ALA A 427 58.09 -11.44 15.45
C ALA A 427 58.80 -12.44 16.38
N GLN A 428 58.07 -13.40 16.96
CA GLN A 428 58.65 -14.48 17.75
C GLN A 428 59.57 -15.37 16.92
N VAL A 429 59.16 -15.80 15.71
CA VAL A 429 60.03 -16.58 14.81
C VAL A 429 61.27 -15.79 14.37
N ARG A 430 61.16 -14.47 14.15
CA ARG A 430 62.32 -13.60 13.90
C ARG A 430 63.27 -13.55 15.10
N LYS A 431 62.75 -13.50 16.32
CA LYS A 431 63.53 -13.51 17.56
C LYS A 431 64.23 -14.87 17.77
N GLU A 432 63.54 -15.98 17.53
CA GLU A 432 64.12 -17.32 17.58
C GLU A 432 65.22 -17.50 16.52
N TYR A 433 65.01 -17.01 15.30
CA TYR A 433 66.04 -16.98 14.27
C TYR A 433 67.27 -16.16 14.69
N GLU A 434 67.08 -14.97 15.27
CA GLU A 434 68.19 -14.13 15.72
C GLU A 434 68.94 -14.73 16.93
N MET A 435 68.23 -15.37 17.87
CA MET A 435 68.88 -16.12 18.95
C MET A 435 69.70 -17.29 18.39
N LEU A 436 69.13 -18.11 17.51
CA LEU A 436 69.84 -19.24 16.89
C LEU A 436 71.02 -18.77 16.02
N ARG A 437 70.91 -17.61 15.37
CA ARG A 437 72.01 -16.95 14.66
C ARG A 437 73.11 -16.51 15.63
N ILE A 438 72.77 -15.90 16.76
CA ILE A 438 73.74 -15.51 17.80
C ILE A 438 74.40 -16.74 18.43
N GLU A 439 73.66 -17.81 18.71
CA GLU A 439 74.21 -19.10 19.17
C GLU A 439 75.17 -19.71 18.14
N PHE A 440 74.84 -19.63 16.85
CA PHE A 440 75.72 -20.08 15.76
C PHE A 440 76.96 -19.18 15.61
N GLU A 441 76.84 -17.86 15.72
CA GLU A 441 77.96 -16.90 15.73
C GLU A 441 78.86 -17.11 16.95
N GLN A 442 78.31 -17.38 18.14
CA GLN A 442 79.06 -17.75 19.34
C GLN A 442 79.75 -19.11 19.20
N THR A 443 79.07 -20.10 18.61
CA THR A 443 79.65 -21.43 18.34
C THR A 443 80.78 -21.34 17.30
N LEU A 444 80.65 -20.48 16.29
CA LEU A 444 81.73 -20.16 15.36
C LEU A 444 82.88 -19.46 16.09
N ALA A 445 82.62 -18.42 16.89
CA ALA A 445 83.66 -17.70 17.64
C ALA A 445 84.40 -18.61 18.64
N ALA A 446 83.70 -19.54 19.30
CA ALA A 446 84.30 -20.55 20.17
C ALA A 446 85.17 -21.55 19.39
N ASN A 447 84.72 -21.98 18.21
CA ASN A 447 85.53 -22.82 17.31
C ASN A 447 86.74 -22.05 16.73
N GLU A 448 86.61 -20.77 16.40
CA GLU A 448 87.73 -19.92 15.95
C GLU A 448 88.73 -19.63 17.08
N GLN A 449 88.28 -19.52 18.33
CA GLN A 449 89.16 -19.48 19.51
C GLN A 449 89.87 -20.82 19.74
N ALA A 450 89.20 -21.96 19.54
CA ALA A 450 89.83 -23.28 19.58
C ALA A 450 90.88 -23.44 18.45
N ASP A 451 90.57 -23.01 17.23
CA ASP A 451 91.51 -22.98 16.09
C ASP A 451 92.69 -22.01 16.33
N GLN A 452 92.53 -20.95 17.14
CA GLN A 452 93.68 -20.11 17.55
C GLN A 452 94.65 -20.82 18.52
N THR A 453 94.18 -21.79 19.30
CA THR A 453 95.05 -22.68 20.10
C THR A 453 95.64 -23.86 19.32
N ILE A 454 95.21 -24.12 18.07
CA ILE A 454 95.70 -25.23 17.24
C ILE A 454 96.45 -24.67 16.04
N TYR A 455 97.79 -24.73 16.07
CA TYR A 455 98.65 -24.27 14.97
C TYR A 455 98.15 -24.80 13.60
N PRO A 456 97.88 -23.93 12.61
CA PRO A 456 97.22 -24.33 11.37
C PRO A 456 98.12 -25.29 10.60
N ASN A 457 97.72 -26.56 10.58
CA ASN A 457 98.48 -27.71 10.10
C ASN A 457 98.58 -27.70 8.55
N ASN A 458 99.40 -26.78 8.05
CA ASN A 458 99.71 -26.53 6.63
C ASN A 458 100.58 -27.66 6.07
N LYS A 459 99.99 -28.84 5.86
CA LYS A 459 100.64 -30.00 5.24
C LYS A 459 101.27 -29.57 3.91
N GLU A 460 102.56 -29.83 3.73
CA GLU A 460 103.42 -29.19 2.71
C GLU A 460 102.92 -29.34 1.26
N TYR A 461 102.12 -30.37 0.97
CA TYR A 461 101.51 -30.59 -0.34
C TYR A 461 100.42 -29.55 -0.71
N ILE A 462 100.02 -28.64 0.17
CA ILE A 462 99.02 -27.59 -0.11
C ILE A 462 99.71 -26.37 -0.75
N THR A 463 100.02 -26.50 -2.04
CA THR A 463 100.68 -25.46 -2.87
C THR A 463 99.83 -24.19 -3.05
N PRO A 464 100.42 -23.05 -3.46
CA PRO A 464 99.67 -21.83 -3.77
C PRO A 464 98.56 -22.03 -4.82
N GLU A 465 98.79 -22.86 -5.84
CA GLU A 465 97.77 -23.26 -6.81
C GLU A 465 96.57 -23.92 -6.14
N ILE A 466 96.82 -24.89 -5.24
CA ILE A 466 95.76 -25.59 -4.51
C ILE A 466 94.96 -24.59 -3.64
N LYS A 467 95.64 -23.63 -3.00
CA LYS A 467 94.99 -22.52 -2.26
C LYS A 467 94.22 -21.56 -3.19
N GLN A 468 94.50 -21.52 -4.49
CA GLN A 468 93.72 -20.78 -5.49
C GLN A 468 92.48 -21.55 -5.93
N TYR A 469 92.59 -22.85 -6.24
CA TYR A 469 91.43 -23.71 -6.52
C TYR A 469 90.44 -23.83 -5.34
N ILE A 470 90.93 -23.84 -4.08
CA ILE A 470 90.06 -23.77 -2.89
C ILE A 470 89.28 -22.44 -2.84
N ARG A 471 89.93 -21.31 -3.17
CA ARG A 471 89.27 -19.99 -3.22
C ARG A 471 88.23 -19.93 -4.35
N TRP A 472 88.56 -20.38 -5.56
CA TRP A 472 87.60 -20.45 -6.68
C TRP A 472 86.39 -21.35 -6.37
N ARG A 473 86.61 -22.50 -5.71
CA ARG A 473 85.50 -23.38 -5.24
C ARG A 473 84.56 -22.64 -4.29
N ASN A 474 85.12 -21.90 -3.32
CA ASN A 474 84.33 -21.14 -2.36
C ASN A 474 83.61 -19.93 -3.02
N GLN A 475 84.22 -19.31 -4.03
CA GLN A 475 83.61 -18.25 -4.84
C GLN A 475 82.39 -18.79 -5.61
N ALA A 476 82.53 -19.92 -6.33
CA ALA A 476 81.45 -20.54 -7.08
C ALA A 476 80.29 -21.00 -6.19
N PHE A 477 80.57 -21.41 -4.95
CA PHE A 477 79.55 -21.71 -3.93
C PHE A 477 78.77 -20.45 -3.53
N LYS A 478 79.46 -19.35 -3.19
CA LYS A 478 78.81 -18.06 -2.85
C LYS A 478 78.00 -17.49 -4.02
N ASN A 479 78.46 -17.69 -5.25
CA ASN A 479 77.75 -17.29 -6.47
C ASN A 479 76.64 -18.28 -6.90
N ASN A 480 76.36 -19.32 -6.10
CA ASN A 480 75.30 -20.31 -6.30
C ASN A 480 75.41 -21.14 -7.61
N ASN A 481 76.54 -21.09 -8.33
CA ASN A 481 76.70 -21.78 -9.61
C ASN A 481 77.10 -23.25 -9.44
N LYS A 482 76.08 -24.12 -9.40
CA LYS A 482 76.21 -25.57 -9.16
C LYS A 482 77.06 -26.32 -10.20
N LEU A 483 77.21 -25.81 -11.43
CA LEU A 483 78.02 -26.47 -12.47
C LEU A 483 79.51 -26.16 -12.28
N GLU A 484 79.88 -24.88 -12.24
CA GLU A 484 81.26 -24.44 -11.96
C GLU A 484 81.79 -25.04 -10.64
N PHE A 485 80.97 -25.04 -9.58
CA PHE A 485 81.35 -25.64 -8.31
C PHE A 485 81.73 -27.13 -8.45
N ARG A 486 80.97 -27.90 -9.23
CA ARG A 486 81.25 -29.33 -9.47
C ARG A 486 82.52 -29.55 -10.29
N GLU A 487 82.86 -28.63 -11.18
CA GLU A 487 84.09 -28.72 -11.99
C GLU A 487 85.33 -28.32 -11.20
N ILE A 488 85.29 -27.17 -10.53
CA ILE A 488 86.38 -26.70 -9.68
C ILE A 488 86.61 -27.69 -8.53
N GLN A 489 85.55 -28.34 -8.00
CA GLN A 489 85.69 -29.39 -6.99
C GLN A 489 86.27 -30.70 -7.55
N ARG A 490 85.94 -31.10 -8.80
CA ARG A 490 86.60 -32.25 -9.48
C ARG A 490 88.08 -31.99 -9.65
N GLU A 491 88.43 -30.82 -10.18
CA GLU A 491 89.81 -30.47 -10.54
C GLU A 491 90.69 -30.24 -9.29
N LEU A 492 90.14 -29.61 -8.24
CA LEU A 492 90.77 -29.55 -6.92
C LEU A 492 91.07 -30.96 -6.38
N ARG A 493 90.14 -31.93 -6.48
CA ARG A 493 90.38 -33.32 -6.04
C ARG A 493 91.44 -34.03 -6.89
N ARG A 494 91.64 -33.64 -8.16
CA ARG A 494 92.72 -34.14 -9.01
C ARG A 494 94.07 -33.60 -8.53
N LYS A 495 94.26 -32.28 -8.55
CA LYS A 495 95.48 -31.59 -8.08
C LYS A 495 95.90 -31.99 -6.65
N LEU A 496 94.95 -32.18 -5.73
CA LEU A 496 95.25 -32.54 -4.34
C LEU A 496 95.72 -33.99 -4.15
N ARG A 497 95.45 -34.90 -5.11
CA ARG A 497 96.05 -36.25 -5.13
C ARG A 497 97.47 -36.20 -5.66
N GLU A 498 97.67 -35.55 -6.81
CA GLU A 498 98.98 -35.39 -7.45
C GLU A 498 100.01 -34.75 -6.50
N ALA A 499 99.64 -33.68 -5.78
CA ALA A 499 100.54 -33.04 -4.81
C ALA A 499 100.85 -33.93 -3.58
N ARG A 500 99.88 -34.72 -3.10
CA ARG A 500 100.11 -35.70 -2.03
C ARG A 500 101.05 -36.81 -2.47
N GLU A 501 100.88 -37.29 -3.70
CA GLU A 501 101.67 -38.37 -4.29
C GLU A 501 103.11 -37.93 -4.54
N GLN A 502 103.33 -36.71 -5.06
CA GLN A 502 104.66 -36.10 -5.17
C GLN A 502 105.34 -35.87 -3.80
N HIS A 503 104.61 -35.43 -2.78
CA HIS A 503 105.15 -35.31 -1.42
C HIS A 503 105.53 -36.68 -0.84
N ASN A 504 104.66 -37.68 -0.96
CA ASN A 504 104.94 -39.05 -0.55
C ASN A 504 106.15 -39.67 -1.27
N LEU A 505 106.37 -39.31 -2.55
CA LEU A 505 107.53 -39.75 -3.32
C LEU A 505 108.83 -39.14 -2.77
N ARG A 506 108.85 -37.81 -2.53
CA ARG A 506 110.00 -37.11 -1.92
C ARG A 506 110.35 -37.65 -0.54
N VAL A 507 109.34 -37.99 0.27
CA VAL A 507 109.54 -38.65 1.58
C VAL A 507 110.21 -40.01 1.41
N ARG A 508 109.80 -40.80 0.39
CA ARG A 508 110.39 -42.10 0.08
C ARG A 508 111.85 -41.99 -0.40
N GLU A 509 112.19 -40.99 -1.20
CA GLU A 509 113.56 -40.67 -1.63
C GLU A 509 114.46 -40.16 -0.48
N ALA A 510 113.89 -39.41 0.46
CA ALA A 510 114.61 -38.97 1.66
C ALA A 510 114.97 -40.16 2.58
N ILE A 511 114.07 -41.14 2.69
CA ILE A 511 114.29 -42.38 3.46
C ILE A 511 115.33 -43.28 2.77
N SER A 512 115.28 -43.46 1.45
CA SER A 512 116.18 -44.39 0.74
C SER A 512 117.64 -43.91 0.60
N THR A 513 117.93 -42.64 0.86
CA THR A 513 119.27 -42.05 0.66
C THR A 513 120.16 -42.02 1.91
N SER A 514 119.71 -42.58 3.04
CA SER A 514 120.46 -42.72 4.32
C SER A 514 121.14 -41.44 4.85
N ASN A 515 120.72 -40.26 4.38
CA ASN A 515 121.30 -38.98 4.77
C ASN A 515 120.51 -38.43 5.96
N THR A 516 121.04 -38.64 7.16
CA THR A 516 120.41 -38.24 8.43
C THR A 516 120.03 -36.76 8.49
N LYS A 517 120.75 -35.88 7.80
CA LYS A 517 120.44 -34.44 7.72
C LYS A 517 119.19 -34.18 6.86
N LYS A 518 119.10 -34.78 5.67
CA LYS A 518 117.91 -34.68 4.80
C LYS A 518 116.67 -35.25 5.48
N LEU A 519 116.80 -36.38 6.17
CA LEU A 519 115.72 -36.97 6.98
C LEU A 519 115.26 -36.00 8.09
N TRP A 520 116.20 -35.39 8.83
CA TRP A 520 115.88 -34.38 9.84
C TRP A 520 115.19 -33.14 9.27
N ASP A 521 115.57 -32.68 8.08
CA ASP A 521 114.97 -31.52 7.44
C ASP A 521 113.53 -31.81 6.97
N VAL A 522 113.25 -33.01 6.45
CA VAL A 522 111.89 -33.49 6.11
C VAL A 522 111.03 -33.65 7.36
N VAL A 523 111.55 -34.26 8.44
CA VAL A 523 110.82 -34.40 9.71
C VAL A 523 110.52 -33.05 10.34
N ARG A 524 111.43 -32.06 10.24
CA ARG A 524 111.18 -30.69 10.72
C ARG A 524 110.05 -30.00 9.93
N GLY A 525 109.95 -30.26 8.62
CA GLY A 525 108.83 -29.82 7.79
C GLY A 525 107.50 -30.47 8.17
N MET A 526 107.47 -31.79 8.39
CA MET A 526 106.26 -32.51 8.82
C MET A 526 105.69 -32.05 10.17
N ILE A 527 106.56 -31.72 11.12
CA ILE A 527 106.18 -31.28 12.48
C ILE A 527 106.02 -29.75 12.54
N ASN A 528 106.49 -29.02 11.51
CA ASN A 528 106.49 -27.56 11.42
C ASN A 528 107.17 -26.87 12.63
N PHE A 529 108.21 -27.51 13.18
CA PHE A 529 108.85 -27.11 14.43
C PHE A 529 109.80 -25.92 14.21
N ASN A 530 109.32 -24.72 14.53
CA ASN A 530 110.06 -23.46 14.35
C ASN A 530 110.73 -23.02 15.66
N SER A 531 112.07 -23.11 15.72
CA SER A 531 112.87 -22.96 16.94
C SER A 531 113.01 -21.51 17.45
N ASN A 532 111.92 -20.92 17.96
CA ASN A 532 111.96 -19.62 18.63
C ASN A 532 112.72 -19.71 19.97
N LYS A 533 113.88 -19.05 20.03
CA LYS A 533 114.68 -18.90 21.25
C LYS A 533 113.91 -18.12 22.33
N LYS A 534 113.34 -18.81 23.33
CA LYS A 534 113.11 -18.24 24.68
C LYS A 534 112.85 -19.24 25.81
N GLU A 535 112.49 -20.49 25.53
CA GLU A 535 112.14 -21.47 26.57
C GLU A 535 113.21 -22.57 26.74
N ILE A 536 114.43 -22.15 27.08
CA ILE A 536 115.49 -23.05 27.57
C ILE A 536 116.07 -22.46 28.88
N GLN A 537 115.21 -22.28 29.90
CA GLN A 537 115.63 -21.77 31.21
C GLN A 537 114.73 -22.13 32.41
N VAL A 538 113.92 -23.21 32.35
CA VAL A 538 113.01 -23.60 33.47
C VAL A 538 112.98 -25.12 33.76
N LEU A 539 114.02 -25.87 33.37
CA LEU A 539 114.19 -27.29 33.72
C LEU A 539 115.65 -27.58 34.10
N ASN A 540 116.17 -26.86 35.10
CA ASN A 540 117.54 -27.03 35.58
C ASN A 540 117.75 -26.68 37.07
N GLU A 541 116.68 -26.62 37.86
CA GLU A 541 116.71 -26.31 39.29
C GLU A 541 115.59 -27.08 40.01
N PHE A 542 115.85 -27.47 41.27
CA PHE A 542 114.94 -28.22 42.16
C PHE A 542 114.53 -29.65 41.77
N GLU A 543 115.51 -30.55 41.67
CA GLU A 543 115.41 -31.80 42.46
C GLU A 543 116.79 -32.28 42.95
N LYS A 544 117.15 -31.84 44.17
CA LYS A 544 118.36 -32.24 44.91
C LYS A 544 118.08 -32.16 46.41
N ASP A 545 117.73 -33.29 47.01
CA ASP A 545 118.18 -33.75 48.34
C ASP A 545 117.40 -35.02 48.78
N ARG A 546 117.95 -35.99 49.55
CA ARG A 546 119.33 -36.50 49.65
C ARG A 546 119.37 -37.78 50.52
N ILE A 547 119.37 -38.97 49.92
CA ILE A 547 119.88 -40.23 50.53
C ILE A 547 120.47 -41.05 49.36
N VAL A 548 121.78 -41.01 49.04
CA VAL A 548 122.98 -41.35 49.83
C VAL A 548 123.10 -42.85 50.14
N VAL A 549 123.45 -43.64 49.12
CA VAL A 549 124.59 -44.59 49.15
C VAL A 549 125.25 -44.57 47.76
N ASP A 550 126.59 -44.43 47.72
CA ASP A 550 127.43 -44.59 46.52
C ASP A 550 128.36 -45.79 46.73
N PRO A 551 128.59 -46.64 45.70
CA PRO A 551 129.98 -47.03 45.45
C PRO A 551 130.33 -47.24 43.96
N SER A 552 130.55 -46.15 43.21
CA SER A 552 131.27 -46.18 41.92
C SER A 552 132.78 -46.41 42.14
N ALA A 553 133.14 -47.56 42.71
CA ALA A 553 134.46 -47.79 43.32
C ALA A 553 135.19 -49.08 42.88
N VAL A 554 134.73 -49.77 41.81
CA VAL A 554 135.40 -50.98 41.28
C VAL A 554 135.78 -50.86 39.79
N ALA A 555 136.29 -49.69 39.41
CA ALA A 555 137.19 -49.59 38.27
C ALA A 555 138.65 -49.77 38.76
N LYS A 556 139.42 -50.64 38.07
CA LYS A 556 140.90 -50.77 38.14
C LYS A 556 141.56 -51.59 39.28
N ILE A 557 140.87 -52.29 40.18
CA ILE A 557 141.54 -53.22 41.13
C ILE A 557 140.86 -54.60 41.25
N PHE A 558 140.99 -55.47 40.23
CA PHE A 558 141.17 -56.92 40.44
C PHE A 558 141.72 -57.69 39.21
N LYS A 559 142.90 -57.31 38.70
CA LYS A 559 143.61 -58.16 37.71
C LYS A 559 145.13 -58.07 37.89
N ARG A 560 145.71 -59.20 38.33
CA ARG A 560 147.14 -59.46 38.64
C ARG A 560 147.69 -58.88 39.95
N LEU A 561 147.84 -59.79 40.92
CA LEU A 561 148.98 -60.07 41.82
C LEU A 561 148.40 -60.64 43.13
N HIS A 562 148.90 -61.71 43.75
CA HIS A 562 150.28 -62.20 43.76
C HIS A 562 150.51 -63.61 43.19
N THR A 563 151.79 -63.91 42.94
CA THR A 563 152.31 -65.28 42.73
C THR A 563 153.37 -65.59 43.80
N LYS A 564 153.64 -66.90 43.99
CA LYS A 564 154.83 -67.50 44.63
C LYS A 564 155.10 -67.20 46.12
N LYS A 565 154.93 -68.24 46.93
CA LYS A 565 156.00 -69.09 47.53
C LYS A 565 155.29 -70.28 48.22
N SER A 566 155.85 -71.47 48.45
CA SER A 566 157.03 -72.24 47.98
C SER A 566 156.90 -73.63 48.64
N SER A 567 157.47 -74.77 48.22
CA SER A 567 158.41 -75.17 47.16
C SER A 567 158.29 -76.71 46.98
N GLY A 568 159.15 -77.36 46.19
CA GLY A 568 159.33 -78.83 46.23
C GLY A 568 160.01 -79.33 47.52
N PRO A 569 160.54 -80.57 47.56
CA PRO A 569 161.42 -81.10 46.51
C PRO A 569 161.00 -82.47 45.94
N ASP A 570 161.87 -82.99 45.06
CA ASP A 570 161.66 -84.15 44.18
C ASP A 570 161.78 -85.54 44.87
N GLY A 571 161.16 -86.53 44.23
CA GLY A 571 161.74 -87.87 44.11
C GLY A 571 161.36 -88.93 45.15
N ILE A 572 160.48 -89.86 44.73
CA ILE A 572 160.84 -91.28 44.53
C ILE A 572 159.76 -91.95 43.66
N SER A 573 160.16 -92.93 42.85
CA SER A 573 159.29 -93.66 41.93
C SER A 573 158.81 -94.98 42.55
N ALA A 574 157.54 -95.35 42.35
CA ALA A 574 157.14 -96.65 41.80
C ALA A 574 155.60 -96.82 41.68
N LEU A 575 155.17 -97.58 40.67
CA LEU A 575 153.91 -98.34 40.55
C LEU A 575 152.59 -97.54 40.70
N LEU A 576 151.93 -97.04 39.63
CA LEU A 576 151.30 -97.69 38.46
C LEU A 576 149.90 -98.30 38.68
N LEU A 577 148.98 -97.86 37.82
CA LEU A 577 147.69 -98.47 37.44
C LEU A 577 146.58 -98.42 38.52
N LYS A 578 145.34 -98.00 38.22
CA LYS A 578 144.74 -97.62 36.92
C LYS A 578 143.61 -96.61 37.15
N ASP A 579 143.58 -95.51 36.38
CA ASP A 579 142.51 -94.50 36.42
C ASP A 579 141.78 -94.46 35.09
N GLU A 580 140.49 -94.82 35.12
CA GLU A 580 139.63 -94.90 33.93
C GLU A 580 138.16 -94.55 34.25
N GLU A 581 137.86 -94.15 35.49
CA GLU A 581 136.49 -93.93 35.97
C GLU A 581 136.19 -92.44 36.18
N ALA A 582 137.15 -91.65 36.68
CA ALA A 582 137.00 -90.20 36.84
C ALA A 582 136.72 -89.52 35.49
N LEU A 583 137.47 -89.91 34.45
CA LEU A 583 137.30 -89.42 33.07
C LEU A 583 136.03 -89.93 32.37
N ARG A 584 135.25 -90.84 32.97
CA ARG A 584 133.88 -91.16 32.53
C ARG A 584 132.85 -90.27 33.25
N LYS A 585 133.02 -90.04 34.55
CA LYS A 585 132.12 -89.20 35.36
C LYS A 585 132.09 -87.74 34.91
N ILE A 586 133.24 -87.15 34.55
CA ILE A 586 133.29 -85.76 34.03
C ILE A 586 132.48 -85.62 32.73
N ARG A 587 132.74 -86.47 31.72
CA ARG A 587 131.99 -86.44 30.45
C ARG A 587 130.49 -86.69 30.64
N SER A 588 130.11 -87.57 31.56
CA SER A 588 128.70 -87.78 31.91
C SER A 588 128.02 -86.55 32.54
N VAL A 589 128.78 -85.64 33.16
CA VAL A 589 128.24 -84.39 33.72
C VAL A 589 128.22 -83.28 32.66
N GLU A 590 129.23 -83.21 31.80
CA GLU A 590 129.27 -82.30 30.64
C GLU A 590 128.10 -82.60 29.68
N GLU A 591 127.86 -83.87 29.37
CA GLU A 591 126.73 -84.32 28.54
C GLU A 591 125.36 -84.05 29.21
N GLN A 592 125.26 -84.15 30.54
CA GLN A 592 124.06 -83.74 31.28
C GLN A 592 123.83 -82.21 31.22
N ILE A 593 124.89 -81.41 31.28
CA ILE A 593 124.82 -79.95 31.15
C ILE A 593 124.34 -79.56 29.76
N ASP A 594 124.84 -80.19 28.69
CA ASP A 594 124.38 -79.93 27.32
C ASP A 594 122.92 -80.38 27.09
N ILE A 595 122.49 -81.49 27.69
CA ILE A 595 121.09 -81.92 27.69
C ILE A 595 120.20 -80.89 28.43
N LEU A 596 120.65 -80.36 29.56
CA LEU A 596 119.93 -79.33 30.32
C LEU A 596 119.89 -77.99 29.57
N ASN A 597 120.99 -77.57 28.94
CA ASN A 597 121.04 -76.37 28.10
C ASN A 597 120.10 -76.47 26.89
N LYS A 598 120.04 -77.64 26.22
CA LYS A 598 119.05 -77.88 25.16
C LYS A 598 117.61 -77.82 25.69
N LYS A 599 117.32 -78.42 26.83
CA LYS A 599 115.98 -78.34 27.46
C LYS A 599 115.61 -76.90 27.84
N LEU A 600 116.55 -76.12 28.39
CA LEU A 600 116.34 -74.71 28.70
C LEU A 600 116.10 -73.87 27.43
N SER A 601 116.83 -74.16 26.34
CA SER A 601 116.62 -73.49 25.05
C SER A 601 115.27 -73.83 24.41
N LEU A 602 114.82 -75.08 24.53
CA LEU A 602 113.50 -75.50 24.05
C LEU A 602 112.38 -74.89 24.88
N ALA A 603 112.48 -74.95 26.21
CA ALA A 603 111.50 -74.34 27.12
C ALA A 603 111.36 -72.82 26.90
N LYS A 604 112.45 -72.11 26.60
CA LYS A 604 112.40 -70.69 26.21
C LYS A 604 111.75 -70.47 24.85
N GLN A 605 112.02 -71.34 23.87
CA GLN A 605 111.37 -71.25 22.56
C GLN A 605 109.88 -71.56 22.64
N GLU A 606 109.46 -72.44 23.56
CA GLU A 606 108.07 -72.70 23.91
C GLU A 606 107.44 -71.51 24.66
N GLU A 607 108.15 -70.86 25.59
CA GLU A 607 107.73 -69.64 26.29
C GLU A 607 107.55 -68.45 25.32
N ASP A 608 108.53 -68.17 24.47
CA ASP A 608 108.46 -67.14 23.42
C ASP A 608 107.33 -67.41 22.41
N ALA A 609 107.08 -68.68 22.07
CA ALA A 609 105.97 -69.07 21.20
C ALA A 609 104.61 -68.86 21.88
N LEU A 610 104.46 -69.25 23.15
CA LEU A 610 103.24 -69.06 23.92
C LEU A 610 102.93 -67.57 24.16
N LEU A 611 103.95 -66.73 24.35
CA LEU A 611 103.80 -65.27 24.39
C LEU A 611 103.31 -64.73 23.04
N SER A 612 103.87 -65.18 21.92
CA SER A 612 103.41 -64.81 20.57
C SER A 612 101.96 -65.26 20.29
N GLU A 613 101.58 -66.46 20.73
CA GLU A 613 100.19 -66.95 20.64
C GLU A 613 99.24 -66.16 21.55
N MET A 614 99.70 -65.75 22.74
CA MET A 614 98.94 -64.89 23.66
C MET A 614 98.74 -63.49 23.07
N ASP A 615 99.76 -62.85 22.49
CA ASP A 615 99.68 -61.54 21.85
C ASP A 615 98.74 -61.56 20.64
N VAL A 616 98.83 -62.60 19.78
CA VAL A 616 97.92 -62.79 18.64
C VAL A 616 96.47 -63.03 19.10
N THR A 617 96.28 -63.81 20.17
CA THR A 617 94.96 -64.04 20.76
C THR A 617 94.40 -62.78 21.42
N GLY A 618 95.26 -61.98 22.05
CA GLY A 618 94.93 -60.67 22.63
C GLY A 618 94.45 -59.69 21.56
N GLN A 619 95.24 -59.49 20.49
CA GLN A 619 94.84 -58.64 19.37
C GLN A 619 93.54 -59.12 18.71
N ALA A 620 93.36 -60.44 18.53
CA ALA A 620 92.12 -60.99 17.98
C ALA A 620 90.90 -60.74 18.90
N PHE A 621 91.11 -60.74 20.22
CA PHE A 621 90.06 -60.40 21.19
C PHE A 621 89.76 -58.90 21.21
N GLU A 622 90.77 -58.04 21.16
CA GLU A 622 90.61 -56.58 21.07
C GLU A 622 89.92 -56.16 19.77
N ASP A 623 90.33 -56.70 18.62
CA ASP A 623 89.70 -56.49 17.32
C ASP A 623 88.23 -56.94 17.33
N MET A 624 87.92 -58.09 17.94
CA MET A 624 86.55 -58.58 18.13
C MET A 624 85.75 -57.68 19.08
N GLN A 625 86.35 -57.17 20.15
CA GLN A 625 85.69 -56.29 21.12
C GLN A 625 85.40 -54.91 20.49
N GLU A 626 86.34 -54.35 19.74
CA GLU A 626 86.13 -53.17 18.89
C GLU A 626 85.03 -53.41 17.85
N GLN A 627 85.04 -54.55 17.15
CA GLN A 627 83.98 -54.91 16.21
C GLN A 627 82.60 -55.00 16.90
N ASN A 628 82.54 -55.57 18.10
CA ASN A 628 81.31 -55.67 18.89
C ASN A 628 80.81 -54.27 19.31
N ILE A 629 81.69 -53.40 19.82
CA ILE A 629 81.35 -52.01 20.15
C ILE A 629 80.84 -51.25 18.92
N ARG A 630 81.51 -51.39 17.76
CA ARG A 630 81.09 -50.78 16.49
C ARG A 630 79.73 -51.29 16.03
N LEU A 631 79.43 -52.59 16.17
CA LEU A 631 78.13 -53.17 15.84
C LEU A 631 77.02 -52.71 16.80
N MET A 632 77.29 -52.65 18.10
CA MET A 632 76.36 -52.13 19.12
C MET A 632 76.06 -50.64 18.91
N GLN A 633 77.05 -49.85 18.47
CA GLN A 633 76.85 -48.46 18.11
C GLN A 633 76.00 -48.31 16.83
N GLN A 634 76.26 -49.12 15.79
CA GLN A 634 75.44 -49.13 14.57
C GLN A 634 73.99 -49.59 14.81
N LEU A 635 73.74 -50.46 15.80
CA LEU A 635 72.39 -50.82 16.22
C LEU A 635 71.68 -49.61 16.85
N ARG A 636 72.31 -48.96 17.83
CA ARG A 636 71.77 -47.73 18.45
C ARG A 636 71.47 -46.63 17.43
N GLU A 637 72.38 -46.38 16.50
CA GLU A 637 72.20 -45.36 15.45
C GLU A 637 71.03 -45.69 14.50
N LYS A 638 70.79 -46.99 14.21
CA LYS A 638 69.63 -47.44 13.45
C LYS A 638 68.33 -47.33 14.25
N ASP A 639 68.36 -47.65 15.54
CA ASP A 639 67.19 -47.54 16.41
C ASP A 639 66.79 -46.07 16.62
N ASP A 640 67.76 -45.18 16.84
CA ASP A 640 67.54 -43.72 16.88
C ASP A 640 66.96 -43.19 15.56
N ALA A 641 67.44 -43.68 14.42
CA ALA A 641 66.89 -43.32 13.11
C ALA A 641 65.46 -43.85 12.94
N ASN A 642 65.18 -45.09 13.36
CA ASN A 642 63.84 -45.68 13.34
C ASN A 642 62.87 -44.91 14.26
N PHE A 643 63.29 -44.51 15.47
CA PHE A 643 62.48 -43.70 16.37
C PHE A 643 62.16 -42.31 15.78
N LYS A 644 63.14 -41.66 15.13
CA LYS A 644 62.92 -40.38 14.43
C LYS A 644 61.93 -40.54 13.29
N LEU A 645 62.14 -41.50 12.40
CA LEU A 645 61.23 -41.79 11.28
C LEU A 645 59.82 -42.20 11.75
N MET A 646 59.70 -42.94 12.84
CA MET A 646 58.40 -43.28 13.44
C MET A 646 57.71 -42.06 14.04
N SER A 647 58.44 -41.17 14.72
CA SER A 647 57.92 -39.89 15.23
C SER A 647 57.44 -38.98 14.09
N GLU A 648 58.23 -38.86 13.02
CA GLU A 648 57.85 -38.11 11.81
C GLU A 648 56.63 -38.73 11.11
N ARG A 649 56.54 -40.07 11.04
CA ARG A 649 55.35 -40.76 10.50
C ARG A 649 54.10 -40.51 11.34
N ILE A 650 54.22 -40.50 12.68
CA ILE A 650 53.10 -40.17 13.58
C ILE A 650 52.65 -38.72 13.37
N LYS A 651 53.59 -37.76 13.37
CA LYS A 651 53.30 -36.34 13.13
C LYS A 651 52.66 -36.10 11.76
N SER A 652 53.22 -36.71 10.71
CA SER A 652 52.70 -36.63 9.34
C SER A 652 51.27 -37.20 9.23
N ASN A 653 51.02 -38.36 9.82
CA ASN A 653 49.68 -38.96 9.88
C ASN A 653 48.69 -38.07 10.65
N GLN A 654 49.11 -37.44 11.75
CA GLN A 654 48.26 -36.56 12.54
C GLN A 654 47.93 -35.26 11.80
N ILE A 655 48.92 -34.64 11.14
CA ILE A 655 48.72 -33.47 10.26
C ILE A 655 47.81 -33.84 9.08
N HIS A 656 48.02 -34.98 8.44
CA HIS A 656 47.17 -35.43 7.33
C HIS A 656 45.72 -35.70 7.79
N LYS A 657 45.53 -36.21 9.01
CA LYS A 657 44.18 -36.37 9.60
C LYS A 657 43.50 -35.00 9.78
N LEU A 658 44.17 -34.04 10.39
CA LEU A 658 43.64 -32.68 10.59
C LEU A 658 43.32 -32.00 9.26
N LEU A 659 44.24 -32.00 8.28
CA LEU A 659 44.02 -31.46 6.93
C LEU A 659 42.89 -32.17 6.16
N LYS A 660 42.54 -33.42 6.51
CA LYS A 660 41.40 -34.13 5.95
C LYS A 660 40.10 -33.68 6.62
N GLU A 661 40.10 -33.50 7.93
CA GLU A 661 38.96 -33.02 8.72
C GLU A 661 38.62 -31.56 8.34
N GLU A 662 39.61 -30.66 8.29
CA GLU A 662 39.46 -29.28 7.78
C GLU A 662 38.90 -29.23 6.34
N LYS A 663 39.36 -30.14 5.47
CA LYS A 663 38.87 -30.24 4.09
C LYS A 663 37.41 -30.71 4.02
N GLU A 664 37.01 -31.62 4.91
CA GLU A 664 35.64 -32.13 4.98
C GLU A 664 34.70 -31.05 5.56
N GLU A 665 35.12 -30.32 6.60
CA GLU A 665 34.41 -29.14 7.11
C GLU A 665 34.26 -28.02 6.04
N LEU A 666 35.31 -27.72 5.28
CA LEU A 666 35.24 -26.76 4.17
C LEU A 666 34.32 -27.22 3.03
N ALA A 667 34.21 -28.53 2.78
CA ALA A 667 33.28 -29.07 1.79
C ALA A 667 31.82 -28.90 2.24
N ASP A 668 31.53 -29.14 3.53
CA ASP A 668 30.20 -28.93 4.11
C ASP A 668 29.83 -27.44 4.18
N GLN A 669 30.78 -26.55 4.49
CA GLN A 669 30.59 -25.09 4.40
C GLN A 669 30.28 -24.65 2.95
N LEU A 670 30.97 -25.19 1.94
CA LEU A 670 30.66 -24.91 0.54
C LEU A 670 29.30 -25.49 0.11
N LEU A 671 28.88 -26.64 0.64
CA LEU A 671 27.58 -27.25 0.35
C LEU A 671 26.42 -26.47 0.98
N THR A 672 26.58 -25.99 2.22
CA THR A 672 25.60 -25.13 2.90
C THR A 672 25.48 -23.76 2.23
N LEU A 673 26.60 -23.11 1.88
CA LEU A 673 26.59 -21.88 1.07
C LEU A 673 25.92 -22.09 -0.29
N LYS A 674 26.23 -23.19 -0.99
CA LYS A 674 25.60 -23.50 -2.28
C LYS A 674 24.08 -23.69 -2.15
N THR A 675 23.62 -24.45 -1.15
CA THR A 675 22.18 -24.67 -0.95
C THR A 675 21.44 -23.40 -0.52
N GLN A 676 22.09 -22.49 0.22
CA GLN A 676 21.57 -21.13 0.46
C GLN A 676 21.46 -20.32 -0.84
N VAL A 677 22.46 -20.34 -1.72
CA VAL A 677 22.42 -19.66 -3.03
C VAL A 677 21.33 -20.25 -3.93
N ASP A 678 21.21 -21.57 -4.02
CA ASP A 678 20.16 -22.25 -4.80
C ASP A 678 18.75 -21.88 -4.29
N ALA A 679 18.57 -21.76 -2.97
CA ALA A 679 17.32 -21.27 -2.36
C ALA A 679 17.05 -19.78 -2.65
N GLN A 680 18.06 -18.91 -2.55
CA GLN A 680 17.94 -17.49 -2.92
C GLN A 680 17.56 -17.32 -4.40
N LEU A 681 18.19 -18.09 -5.30
CA LEU A 681 17.84 -18.13 -6.73
C LEU A 681 16.42 -18.65 -6.98
N GLN A 682 15.84 -19.45 -6.08
CA GLN A 682 14.42 -19.84 -6.17
C GLN A 682 13.48 -18.73 -5.68
N VAL A 683 13.89 -17.94 -4.67
CA VAL A 683 13.15 -16.75 -4.22
C VAL A 683 13.17 -15.66 -5.30
N VAL A 684 14.32 -15.37 -5.90
CA VAL A 684 14.45 -14.39 -7.00
C VAL A 684 13.50 -14.72 -8.15
N ARG A 685 13.50 -15.97 -8.63
CA ARG A 685 12.58 -16.41 -9.72
C ARG A 685 11.09 -16.26 -9.38
N LYS A 686 10.71 -16.46 -8.11
CA LYS A 686 9.32 -16.21 -7.65
C LYS A 686 8.99 -14.71 -7.61
N LEU A 687 9.96 -13.85 -7.33
CA LEU A 687 9.78 -12.39 -7.38
C LEU A 687 9.71 -11.87 -8.82
N GLU A 688 10.58 -12.35 -9.72
CA GLU A 688 10.55 -12.03 -11.16
C GLU A 688 9.21 -12.43 -11.80
N GLU A 689 8.68 -13.61 -11.47
CA GLU A 689 7.35 -14.03 -11.95
C GLU A 689 6.22 -13.17 -11.37
N LYS A 690 6.30 -12.80 -10.08
CA LYS A 690 5.32 -11.90 -9.46
C LYS A 690 5.36 -10.49 -10.07
N GLU A 691 6.55 -9.97 -10.37
CA GLU A 691 6.74 -8.69 -11.08
C GLU A 691 6.13 -8.75 -12.47
N ARG A 692 6.40 -9.81 -13.24
CA ARG A 692 5.80 -10.04 -14.57
C ARG A 692 4.26 -10.08 -14.52
N LEU A 693 3.68 -10.72 -13.51
CA LEU A 693 2.23 -10.77 -13.32
C LEU A 693 1.67 -9.39 -12.94
N LEU A 694 2.30 -8.67 -12.02
CA LEU A 694 1.90 -7.33 -11.62
C LEU A 694 1.97 -6.34 -12.80
N GLN A 695 3.02 -6.38 -13.60
CA GLN A 695 3.15 -5.56 -14.81
C GLN A 695 2.01 -5.87 -15.81
N GLY A 696 1.63 -7.14 -15.95
CA GLY A 696 0.46 -7.56 -16.73
C GLY A 696 -0.87 -6.98 -16.21
N THR A 697 -1.06 -6.92 -14.89
CA THR A 697 -2.26 -6.30 -14.28
C THR A 697 -2.28 -4.78 -14.44
N ILE A 698 -1.13 -4.11 -14.33
CA ILE A 698 -1.01 -2.66 -14.58
C ILE A 698 -1.40 -2.35 -16.03
N SER A 699 -0.81 -3.06 -17.00
CA SER A 699 -1.16 -2.91 -18.41
C SER A 699 -2.57 -3.41 -18.78
N ALA A 700 -3.33 -4.00 -17.86
CA ALA A 700 -4.77 -4.22 -18.01
C ALA A 700 -5.57 -3.03 -17.46
N ALA A 701 -5.26 -2.57 -16.24
CA ALA A 701 -5.89 -1.40 -15.61
C ALA A 701 -5.70 -0.11 -16.42
N GLU A 702 -4.52 0.11 -17.02
CA GLU A 702 -4.25 1.24 -17.92
C GLU A 702 -5.17 1.24 -19.16
N ARG A 703 -5.42 0.07 -19.74
CA ARG A 703 -6.33 -0.07 -20.90
C ARG A 703 -7.79 0.13 -20.49
N GLU A 704 -8.21 -0.38 -19.34
CA GLU A 704 -9.55 -0.11 -18.84
C GLU A 704 -9.74 1.38 -18.52
N LEU A 705 -8.79 2.03 -17.85
CA LEU A 705 -8.82 3.46 -17.57
C LEU A 705 -8.95 4.29 -18.85
N GLY A 706 -8.25 3.91 -19.92
CA GLY A 706 -8.40 4.52 -21.24
C GLY A 706 -9.83 4.39 -21.80
N LEU A 707 -10.42 3.19 -21.75
CA LEU A 707 -11.80 2.94 -22.20
C LEU A 707 -12.84 3.68 -21.34
N ARG A 708 -12.67 3.69 -20.01
CA ARG A 708 -13.54 4.42 -19.07
C ARG A 708 -13.47 5.93 -19.33
N THR A 709 -12.28 6.48 -19.59
CA THR A 709 -12.08 7.89 -19.95
C THR A 709 -12.75 8.22 -21.28
N GLN A 710 -12.62 7.37 -22.30
CA GLN A 710 -13.28 7.54 -23.60
C GLN A 710 -14.82 7.51 -23.47
N ALA A 711 -15.36 6.61 -22.64
CA ALA A 711 -16.79 6.54 -22.36
C ALA A 711 -17.31 7.78 -21.60
N LEU A 712 -16.52 8.32 -20.66
CA LEU A 712 -16.85 9.55 -19.95
C LEU A 712 -16.88 10.75 -20.90
N GLU A 713 -15.91 10.90 -21.79
CA GLU A 713 -15.87 12.00 -22.77
C GLU A 713 -17.02 11.89 -23.79
N MET A 714 -17.41 10.67 -24.19
CA MET A 714 -18.61 10.39 -25.00
C MET A 714 -19.91 10.79 -24.28
N ASN A 715 -20.08 10.41 -23.01
CA ASN A 715 -21.27 10.75 -22.23
C ASN A 715 -21.37 12.25 -21.96
N LYS A 716 -20.24 12.92 -21.73
CA LYS A 716 -20.14 14.38 -21.57
C LYS A 716 -20.59 15.14 -22.83
N ARG A 717 -20.23 14.66 -24.04
CA ARG A 717 -20.75 15.22 -25.31
C ARG A 717 -22.26 15.02 -25.43
N LYS A 718 -22.78 13.81 -25.17
CA LYS A 718 -24.23 13.55 -25.19
C LYS A 718 -25.01 14.41 -24.20
N ALA A 719 -24.44 14.68 -23.02
CA ALA A 719 -25.03 15.60 -22.05
C ALA A 719 -25.10 17.04 -22.59
N GLN A 720 -24.03 17.52 -23.25
CA GLN A 720 -24.03 18.84 -23.92
C GLN A 720 -25.04 18.91 -25.07
N GLU A 721 -25.12 17.87 -25.92
CA GLU A 721 -26.13 17.74 -26.99
C GLU A 721 -27.56 17.77 -26.42
N SER A 722 -27.80 17.06 -25.30
CA SER A 722 -29.10 17.04 -24.62
C SER A 722 -29.47 18.38 -23.95
N VAL A 723 -28.49 19.17 -23.48
CA VAL A 723 -28.72 20.51 -22.97
C VAL A 723 -29.12 21.46 -24.10
N LEU A 724 -28.38 21.45 -25.22
CA LEU A 724 -28.71 22.26 -26.40
C LEU A 724 -30.10 21.93 -26.96
N LEU A 725 -30.48 20.65 -27.01
CA LEU A 725 -31.83 20.23 -27.38
C LEU A 725 -32.90 20.71 -26.37
N SER A 726 -32.60 20.73 -25.08
CA SER A 726 -33.51 21.28 -24.05
C SER A 726 -33.70 22.79 -24.19
N GLU A 727 -32.64 23.53 -24.52
CA GLU A 727 -32.67 24.98 -24.73
C GLU A 727 -33.42 25.36 -26.01
N GLU A 728 -33.22 24.63 -27.11
CA GLU A 728 -33.98 24.78 -28.35
C GLU A 728 -35.49 24.52 -28.12
N VAL A 729 -35.85 23.43 -27.44
CA VAL A 729 -37.25 23.14 -27.11
C VAL A 729 -37.85 24.17 -26.16
N ARG A 730 -37.07 24.73 -25.22
CA ARG A 730 -37.50 25.82 -24.33
C ARG A 730 -37.79 27.11 -25.11
N SER A 731 -36.89 27.51 -26.01
CA SER A 731 -37.06 28.63 -26.93
C SER A 731 -38.33 28.47 -27.80
N GLN A 732 -38.56 27.27 -28.34
CA GLN A 732 -39.78 26.96 -29.08
C GLN A 732 -41.05 27.04 -28.21
N LEU A 733 -40.98 26.59 -26.95
CA LEU A 733 -42.09 26.69 -25.99
C LEU A 733 -42.42 28.15 -25.64
N GLU A 734 -41.41 28.97 -25.34
CA GLU A 734 -41.57 30.41 -25.09
C GLU A 734 -42.17 31.12 -26.32
N GLY A 735 -41.68 30.81 -27.52
CA GLY A 735 -42.23 31.29 -28.79
C GLY A 735 -43.64 30.79 -29.10
N VAL A 736 -44.13 29.71 -28.48
CA VAL A 736 -45.54 29.28 -28.53
C VAL A 736 -46.37 29.98 -27.45
N GLN A 737 -45.82 30.17 -26.24
CA GLN A 737 -46.48 30.89 -25.15
C GLN A 737 -46.77 32.35 -25.50
N GLN A 738 -45.82 33.05 -26.14
CA GLN A 738 -46.01 34.43 -26.64
C GLN A 738 -47.11 34.52 -27.72
N ARG A 739 -47.20 33.53 -28.61
CA ARG A 739 -48.31 33.45 -29.58
C ARG A 739 -49.64 33.16 -28.90
N LEU A 740 -49.64 32.33 -27.84
CA LEU A 740 -50.84 32.05 -27.06
C LEU A 740 -51.32 33.26 -26.24
N SER A 741 -50.42 34.10 -25.71
CA SER A 741 -50.81 35.35 -25.02
C SER A 741 -51.39 36.36 -26.01
N ALA A 742 -50.74 36.58 -27.16
CA ALA A 742 -51.25 37.48 -28.19
C ALA A 742 -52.66 37.08 -28.68
N VAL A 743 -52.90 35.78 -28.95
CA VAL A 743 -54.23 35.28 -29.35
C VAL A 743 -55.25 35.40 -28.21
N ARG A 744 -54.84 35.29 -26.94
CA ARG A 744 -55.74 35.54 -25.79
C ARG A 744 -56.14 37.02 -25.70
N GLU A 745 -55.21 37.93 -25.88
CA GLU A 745 -55.47 39.38 -25.91
C GLU A 745 -56.40 39.74 -27.08
N GLU A 746 -56.12 39.24 -28.27
CA GLU A 746 -56.98 39.41 -29.46
C GLU A 746 -58.41 38.87 -29.23
N VAL A 747 -58.56 37.71 -28.57
CA VAL A 747 -59.88 37.15 -28.21
C VAL A 747 -60.60 38.02 -27.17
N ILE A 748 -59.89 38.63 -26.22
CA ILE A 748 -60.46 39.56 -25.24
C ILE A 748 -60.93 40.85 -25.92
N GLU A 749 -60.11 41.46 -26.78
CA GLU A 749 -60.49 42.66 -27.54
C GLU A 749 -61.68 42.41 -28.48
N ASN A 750 -61.70 41.27 -29.16
CA ASN A 750 -62.84 40.85 -29.99
C ASN A 750 -64.10 40.63 -29.15
N SER A 751 -63.99 40.06 -27.94
CA SER A 751 -65.13 39.88 -27.03
C SER A 751 -65.71 41.23 -26.60
N ILE A 752 -64.87 42.15 -26.12
CA ILE A 752 -65.25 43.51 -25.71
C ILE A 752 -65.89 44.27 -26.89
N SER A 753 -65.31 44.16 -28.09
CA SER A 753 -65.83 44.77 -29.30
C SER A 753 -67.21 44.22 -29.67
N ARG A 754 -67.41 42.90 -29.58
CA ARG A 754 -68.69 42.26 -29.89
C ARG A 754 -69.78 42.52 -28.83
N GLU A 755 -69.41 42.71 -27.56
CA GLU A 755 -70.35 43.22 -26.54
C GLU A 755 -70.77 44.65 -26.82
N LYS A 756 -69.83 45.53 -27.19
CA LYS A 756 -70.09 46.92 -27.58
C LYS A 756 -70.98 47.01 -28.81
N GLU A 757 -70.77 46.17 -29.82
CA GLU A 757 -71.68 46.04 -30.96
C GLU A 757 -73.04 45.47 -30.55
N SER A 758 -73.10 44.46 -29.68
CA SER A 758 -74.38 43.92 -29.17
C SER A 758 -75.19 44.98 -28.42
N PHE A 759 -74.53 45.83 -27.62
CA PHE A 759 -75.16 46.96 -26.94
C PHE A 759 -75.69 48.01 -27.93
N ASN A 760 -74.87 48.41 -28.92
CA ASN A 760 -75.28 49.34 -29.97
C ASN A 760 -76.45 48.78 -30.80
N ALA A 761 -76.43 47.48 -31.14
CA ALA A 761 -77.51 46.80 -31.84
C ALA A 761 -78.79 46.75 -31.00
N ARG A 762 -78.73 46.46 -29.70
CA ARG A 762 -79.88 46.55 -28.79
C ARG A 762 -80.46 47.96 -28.74
N ARG A 763 -79.62 48.99 -28.64
CA ARG A 763 -80.06 50.40 -28.65
C ARG A 763 -80.73 50.78 -29.98
N ALA A 764 -80.16 50.37 -31.11
CA ALA A 764 -80.77 50.55 -32.42
C ALA A 764 -82.11 49.78 -32.54
N GLN A 765 -82.20 48.56 -32.01
CA GLN A 765 -83.42 47.75 -31.99
C GLN A 765 -84.53 48.38 -31.13
N GLU A 766 -84.17 48.99 -30.00
CA GLU A 766 -85.07 49.80 -29.19
C GLU A 766 -85.55 51.04 -29.95
N ASP A 767 -84.66 51.78 -30.61
CA ASP A 767 -85.02 53.01 -31.33
C ASP A 767 -85.85 52.69 -32.59
N ILE A 768 -85.56 51.58 -33.28
CA ILE A 768 -86.44 50.99 -34.31
C ILE A 768 -87.80 50.61 -33.71
N SER A 769 -87.86 50.10 -32.48
CA SER A 769 -89.11 49.77 -31.80
C SER A 769 -89.90 51.01 -31.35
N LYS A 770 -89.22 52.08 -30.91
CA LYS A 770 -89.81 53.40 -30.62
C LYS A 770 -90.35 54.03 -31.92
N LEU A 771 -89.61 53.95 -33.02
CA LEU A 771 -90.03 54.44 -34.34
C LEU A 771 -91.18 53.60 -34.93
N ARG A 772 -91.14 52.27 -34.84
CA ARG A 772 -92.26 51.39 -35.22
C ARG A 772 -93.51 51.71 -34.40
N ARG A 773 -93.41 51.93 -33.08
CA ARG A 773 -94.55 52.37 -32.25
C ARG A 773 -95.06 53.76 -32.63
N LYS A 774 -94.21 54.69 -33.09
CA LYS A 774 -94.63 55.99 -33.64
C LYS A 774 -95.35 55.84 -34.99
N ILE A 775 -94.79 55.03 -35.90
CA ILE A 775 -95.39 54.70 -37.20
C ILE A 775 -96.75 54.01 -37.01
N GLU A 776 -96.87 53.08 -36.06
CA GLU A 776 -98.13 52.38 -35.79
C GLU A 776 -99.20 53.31 -35.23
N LYS A 777 -98.82 54.24 -34.33
CA LYS A 777 -99.70 55.34 -33.90
C LYS A 777 -100.10 56.26 -35.06
N ALA A 778 -99.23 56.47 -36.04
CA ALA A 778 -99.49 57.27 -37.24
C ALA A 778 -100.20 56.48 -38.36
N LYS A 779 -100.29 55.15 -38.27
CA LYS A 779 -101.05 54.28 -39.18
C LYS A 779 -102.47 54.00 -38.70
N LYS A 780 -102.73 54.01 -37.39
CA LYS A 780 -104.10 53.85 -36.84
C LYS A 780 -105.17 54.86 -37.31
N PRO A 781 -104.85 56.04 -37.88
CA PRO A 781 -105.84 56.88 -38.56
C PRO A 781 -106.23 56.41 -39.98
N ALA A 782 -105.52 55.45 -40.57
CA ALA A 782 -105.64 55.13 -42.01
C ALA A 782 -106.89 54.31 -42.40
N GLU A 783 -107.61 53.74 -41.43
CA GLU A 783 -108.83 52.94 -41.68
C GLU A 783 -110.12 53.62 -41.15
N ASN A 784 -110.03 54.87 -40.66
CA ASN A 784 -111.20 55.68 -40.36
C ASN A 784 -110.87 57.17 -40.52
N VAL A 785 -111.13 57.71 -41.72
CA VAL A 785 -110.92 59.14 -42.02
C VAL A 785 -112.14 59.94 -41.56
N GLN A 786 -112.13 60.28 -40.27
CA GLN A 786 -112.87 61.40 -39.69
C GLN A 786 -111.91 62.26 -38.85
N ASN A 787 -112.38 63.39 -38.31
CA ASN A 787 -111.64 64.31 -37.44
C ASN A 787 -110.50 65.15 -38.07
N GLY A 788 -110.23 65.03 -39.38
CA GLY A 788 -109.49 66.07 -40.11
C GLY A 788 -110.31 67.36 -40.22
N ASP A 789 -111.55 67.22 -40.68
CA ASP A 789 -112.49 68.34 -40.80
C ASP A 789 -112.96 68.90 -39.45
N GLU A 790 -112.94 68.13 -38.36
CA GLU A 790 -113.39 68.64 -37.05
C GLU A 790 -112.43 69.68 -36.49
N ILE A 791 -111.11 69.42 -36.51
CA ILE A 791 -110.10 70.37 -36.04
C ILE A 791 -110.13 71.65 -36.88
N LEU A 792 -110.26 71.52 -38.21
CA LEU A 792 -110.41 72.65 -39.11
C LEU A 792 -111.73 73.41 -38.87
N ASN A 793 -112.84 72.73 -38.56
CA ASN A 793 -114.10 73.39 -38.23
C ASN A 793 -114.08 74.05 -36.85
N GLU A 794 -113.37 73.51 -35.84
CA GLU A 794 -113.15 74.18 -34.56
C GLU A 794 -112.32 75.45 -34.75
N GLU A 795 -111.18 75.40 -35.46
CA GLU A 795 -110.39 76.60 -35.78
C GLU A 795 -111.21 77.63 -36.57
N ILE A 796 -111.93 77.20 -37.62
CA ILE A 796 -112.83 78.06 -38.41
C ILE A 796 -113.93 78.69 -37.54
N ASN A 797 -114.49 77.95 -36.58
CA ASN A 797 -115.51 78.47 -35.67
C ASN A 797 -114.90 79.46 -34.66
N ASP A 798 -113.68 79.22 -34.19
CA ASP A 798 -112.97 80.14 -33.29
C ASP A 798 -112.58 81.44 -34.03
N TYR A 799 -112.14 81.36 -35.30
CA TYR A 799 -111.94 82.53 -36.15
C TYR A 799 -113.26 83.28 -36.44
N LYS A 800 -114.37 82.58 -36.75
CA LYS A 800 -115.71 83.18 -36.90
C LYS A 800 -116.16 83.88 -35.61
N ALA A 801 -115.97 83.28 -34.44
CA ALA A 801 -116.29 83.88 -33.15
C ALA A 801 -115.45 85.15 -32.89
N ARG A 802 -114.14 85.09 -33.16
CA ARG A 802 -113.23 86.25 -33.07
C ARG A 802 -113.60 87.38 -34.04
N LEU A 803 -114.14 87.07 -35.23
CA LEU A 803 -114.57 88.07 -36.22
C LEU A 803 -116.01 88.59 -36.00
N THR A 804 -116.83 87.91 -35.20
CA THR A 804 -118.23 88.31 -34.93
C THR A 804 -118.32 89.45 -33.90
N CYS A 805 -119.31 90.31 -34.05
CA CYS A 805 -119.58 91.48 -33.20
C CYS A 805 -120.14 91.07 -31.81
N PRO A 806 -119.43 91.38 -30.68
CA PRO A 806 -119.86 91.00 -29.33
C PRO A 806 -121.16 91.67 -28.82
N CYS A 807 -121.77 92.56 -29.61
CA CYS A 807 -123.03 93.25 -29.26
C CYS A 807 -124.27 92.58 -29.85
N CYS A 808 -124.11 91.61 -30.75
CA CYS A 808 -125.23 90.89 -31.37
C CYS A 808 -124.91 89.41 -31.68
N ASN A 809 -123.66 88.98 -31.58
CA ASN A 809 -123.19 87.60 -31.81
C ASN A 809 -123.68 87.00 -33.15
N SER A 810 -123.90 87.84 -34.16
CA SER A 810 -124.52 87.48 -35.44
C SER A 810 -123.87 88.16 -36.65
N ARG A 811 -123.53 89.46 -36.56
CA ARG A 811 -122.88 90.21 -37.65
C ARG A 811 -121.37 90.26 -37.46
N VAL A 812 -120.63 90.22 -38.57
CA VAL A 812 -119.17 90.42 -38.60
C VAL A 812 -118.80 91.83 -38.13
N LYS A 813 -117.59 91.99 -37.59
CA LYS A 813 -116.98 93.27 -37.20
C LYS A 813 -116.63 94.12 -38.42
N ASP A 814 -117.42 95.14 -38.71
CA ASP A 814 -117.23 96.09 -39.82
C ASP A 814 -117.18 97.57 -39.38
N ALA A 815 -117.00 97.88 -38.08
CA ALA A 815 -116.81 99.26 -37.61
C ALA A 815 -115.92 99.39 -36.38
N VAL A 816 -115.05 100.41 -36.39
CA VAL A 816 -114.15 100.75 -35.27
C VAL A 816 -114.61 102.04 -34.57
N LEU A 817 -114.51 102.06 -33.24
CA LEU A 817 -114.56 103.29 -32.45
C LEU A 817 -113.17 103.91 -32.38
N THR A 818 -112.93 105.04 -33.05
CA THR A 818 -111.59 105.64 -33.19
C THR A 818 -110.98 106.05 -31.85
N LYS A 819 -111.80 106.45 -30.87
CA LYS A 819 -111.36 106.82 -29.51
C LYS A 819 -110.84 105.68 -28.64
N CYS A 820 -111.06 104.42 -29.01
CA CYS A 820 -110.61 103.27 -28.19
C CYS A 820 -110.25 102.02 -29.01
N PHE A 821 -110.16 102.13 -30.33
CA PHE A 821 -109.86 101.09 -31.32
C PHE A 821 -110.64 99.77 -31.16
N HIS A 822 -111.80 99.81 -30.50
CA HIS A 822 -112.66 98.63 -30.33
C HIS A 822 -113.59 98.45 -31.52
N VAL A 823 -113.61 97.24 -32.05
CA VAL A 823 -114.31 96.89 -33.29
C VAL A 823 -115.59 96.08 -32.99
N PHE A 824 -116.67 96.50 -33.62
CA PHE A 824 -118.02 95.93 -33.54
C PHE A 824 -118.62 95.91 -34.96
N CYS A 825 -119.89 95.54 -35.14
CA CYS A 825 -120.58 95.82 -36.40
C CYS A 825 -121.11 97.27 -36.41
N PHE A 826 -121.07 97.90 -37.58
CA PHE A 826 -121.50 99.29 -37.82
C PHE A 826 -122.92 99.52 -37.33
N GLU A 827 -123.80 98.55 -37.54
CA GLU A 827 -125.20 98.61 -37.15
C GLU A 827 -125.36 98.70 -35.62
N CYS A 828 -124.65 97.88 -34.83
CA CYS A 828 -124.70 97.97 -33.36
C CYS A 828 -124.10 99.27 -32.82
N VAL A 829 -123.06 99.81 -33.47
CA VAL A 829 -122.49 101.11 -33.09
C VAL A 829 -123.48 102.24 -33.40
N LYS A 830 -124.07 102.23 -34.60
CA LYS A 830 -125.06 103.21 -35.05
C LYS A 830 -126.31 103.18 -34.17
N THR A 831 -126.88 102.00 -33.89
CA THR A 831 -128.04 101.87 -32.97
C THR A 831 -127.72 102.46 -31.60
N ARG A 832 -126.52 102.25 -31.04
CA ARG A 832 -126.11 102.89 -29.76
C ARG A 832 -125.91 104.40 -29.87
N TYR A 833 -125.45 104.90 -31.01
CA TYR A 833 -125.33 106.35 -31.25
C TYR A 833 -126.70 107.03 -31.34
N ASP A 834 -127.64 106.42 -32.07
CA ASP A 834 -128.99 106.92 -32.34
C ASP A 834 -129.88 106.83 -31.08
N THR A 835 -129.84 105.71 -30.35
CA THR A 835 -130.52 105.53 -29.04
C THR A 835 -129.87 106.31 -27.88
N ARG A 836 -128.91 107.19 -28.18
CA ARG A 836 -128.14 108.01 -27.22
C ARG A 836 -127.30 107.22 -26.19
N GLN A 837 -127.19 105.90 -26.31
CA GLN A 837 -126.32 105.03 -25.51
C GLN A 837 -124.84 105.11 -25.95
N ARG A 838 -124.31 106.34 -26.00
CA ARG A 838 -123.05 106.76 -26.62
C ARG A 838 -121.78 106.39 -25.85
N LYS A 839 -121.69 105.14 -25.36
CA LYS A 839 -120.53 104.57 -24.68
C LYS A 839 -120.11 103.23 -25.28
N CYS A 840 -118.80 103.03 -25.40
CA CYS A 840 -118.21 101.82 -25.95
C CYS A 840 -118.69 100.56 -25.20
N PRO A 841 -119.24 99.54 -25.89
CA PRO A 841 -119.69 98.31 -25.26
C PRO A 841 -118.63 97.56 -24.44
N LYS A 842 -117.33 97.72 -24.76
CA LYS A 842 -116.23 96.96 -24.15
C LYS A 842 -115.41 97.74 -23.10
N CYS A 843 -115.31 99.07 -23.20
CA CYS A 843 -114.54 99.89 -22.24
C CYS A 843 -115.28 101.14 -21.73
N ASN A 844 -116.57 101.30 -22.03
CA ASN A 844 -117.43 102.38 -21.55
C ASN A 844 -117.02 103.82 -21.95
N ALA A 845 -115.95 103.99 -22.75
CA ALA A 845 -115.50 105.28 -23.27
C ALA A 845 -116.58 105.96 -24.14
N ALA A 846 -116.76 107.27 -24.00
CA ALA A 846 -117.80 108.02 -24.71
C ALA A 846 -117.41 108.34 -26.16
N PHE A 847 -118.38 108.23 -27.09
CA PHE A 847 -118.16 108.46 -28.52
C PHE A 847 -119.30 109.26 -29.19
N GLY A 848 -118.94 110.18 -30.08
CA GLY A 848 -119.81 111.05 -30.85
C GLY A 848 -119.87 110.69 -32.34
N ALA A 849 -120.45 111.59 -33.15
CA ALA A 849 -120.74 111.35 -34.58
C ALA A 849 -119.50 110.96 -35.40
N ASN A 850 -118.37 111.62 -35.14
CA ASN A 850 -117.13 111.44 -35.89
C ASN A 850 -116.21 110.36 -35.28
N ASP A 851 -116.60 109.76 -34.15
CA ASP A 851 -115.76 108.83 -33.38
C ASP A 851 -115.97 107.35 -33.77
N PHE A 852 -116.74 107.08 -34.83
CA PHE A 852 -116.94 105.73 -35.36
C PHE A 852 -116.90 105.70 -36.89
N HIS A 853 -116.15 104.74 -37.44
CA HIS A 853 -115.94 104.59 -38.88
C HIS A 853 -116.15 103.14 -39.30
N ARG A 854 -116.67 102.93 -40.51
CA ARG A 854 -116.78 101.60 -41.10
C ARG A 854 -115.40 101.12 -41.54
N ILE A 855 -115.09 99.85 -41.30
CA ILE A 855 -113.86 99.20 -41.74
C ILE A 855 -114.20 97.94 -42.54
N TYR A 856 -113.34 97.59 -43.49
CA TYR A 856 -113.47 96.37 -44.28
C TYR A 856 -112.43 95.38 -43.81
N ILE A 857 -112.89 94.28 -43.22
CA ILE A 857 -112.08 93.08 -42.97
C ILE A 857 -112.35 92.16 -44.16
N GLY A 858 -111.30 91.75 -44.88
CA GLY A 858 -111.36 90.84 -46.01
C GLY A 858 -111.45 89.38 -45.60
#